data_AF-A0A0F9RU26-F1
#
_entry.id   AF-A0A0F9RU26-F1
#
_cell.length_a   1.000
_cell.length_b   1.000
_cell.length_c   1.000
_cell.angle_alpha   90.00
_cell.angle_beta   90.00
_cell.angle_gamma   90.00
#
_symmetry.space_group_name_H-M   'P 1'
#
loop_
_entity.id
_entity.type
_entity.pdbx_description
1 polymer ?
#
loop_
_entity_poly.entity_id
_entity_poly.type
_entity_poly.pdbx_seq_one_letter_code
_entity_poly.pdbx_strand_id
1 'polypeptide(L)'
;MNKCFTSITAYLVGFLILGIFCGTQFASAQANSIRTDVTFNWADTQTTLNDPANLQSISIDGVDYNTFVVPSSYEMTRLGPGGHGENNIWMNGTLSISGSDKPNWATGALQAYQSLNLNNYFQSGNTGDNFCGDYSAITTTDAQIQTIRYNPGIPSNPDGVIAITERGGNNCMYIELYGIPTAGGSEQLLGRTFIRNQGNLTGVRPQAPPTSNSDYWSSGRNNENNQIIGIALYELSELAPVGSIITSIRYMGATTDHGDGKFFLMQTYAEDDTLRIKLDREGNGDIAANDNVPSGSTYTLNTSTSNGNLTFNSDGTFNYVPNPGFTGNDSFEYEVCLPAPNTGVCDEGTAVIIIRLEAIFDPINVSQNSVNTVINVLDNDNFGSSGPRISGAITDFTLPTHGTISLSDNGTPIDSYDDYFSYTPNTDFIGTDFFNYEITDAGGSVDVASVYITTALDSDSDGLNDITDLDDDNDGIIDANEITECIDDDYFAWEFNSPVGTRTNDFIQNPAISNWLISSTTNVTTGTGLTGDSPGAELQLFDIDAITYGEAVLQDEYVEVSFTTASGRLVNPIIERIGMNWYQNSGGSAVGNSYDVAVAISKDNFVTSMLLYSDIKVHYPDNGISEFFDFMPTGSSFNLEENTTYAIRIYSYNQQNDGNVPYSVFDDFTVRVSACQERNSDSDTLPDHIDSDSDNDGCVDSIEAGHTDPDGDRYLGNSPVVIDAKGLVTGQGGYTGNVARVTEPNRIITLDNSPVDVRINSGESATFSAIFGGSDLTFQWQMSTNEGNSWNPIFDGDLYAGTQTNSLVLTNVPSSENSNDFRLVATDTNSLCNLITISESANLAINPEMTIDLDRDDDGILDSFEDLNLDGDNDPATDPTNSDGDIYPDYLDIDSDNDGIPDNVEAQTTSDYIPPSLLDVNQNGLDDAYEIGENMGIIPVNTDGEDLPDYLDTDSDNDNVPDNIEGHDRDHDGRADISFLSSDKDNDGLDDGYEGSVLLDVDVNDEIDNPFTDLTNTDGDGELDYRDVDDDNDGIPTRKEDGNTDRNYANDDIDNNGTPDYLEANPPEVEVFNIVTPNGDGAHDFLMISGLDERPNNSIKILNRWGVQVYETESYDSSGNYFEGISQARSQIGKEERLPVGTYFYILNYEDLDGKFKSLSGYLYLN
;
A
#
# COMPACT_ATOMS: atom_id res chain seq x y z
N MET A 1 -23.86 -40.58 -26.97
CA MET A 1 -24.44 -41.14 -25.73
C MET A 1 -23.99 -42.59 -25.51
N ASN A 2 -23.51 -42.87 -24.28
CA ASN A 2 -23.18 -44.16 -23.65
C ASN A 2 -21.94 -44.94 -24.13
N LYS A 3 -20.75 -44.48 -23.71
CA LYS A 3 -19.93 -45.20 -22.72
C LYS A 3 -19.15 -44.20 -21.86
N CYS A 4 -19.18 -44.46 -20.57
CA CYS A 4 -18.74 -43.59 -19.48
C CYS A 4 -17.32 -43.97 -19.00
N PHE A 5 -16.68 -42.99 -18.35
CA PHE A 5 -15.35 -42.96 -17.71
C PHE A 5 -14.95 -44.14 -16.81
N THR A 6 -13.61 -44.30 -16.65
CA THR A 6 -12.77 -44.75 -15.48
C THR A 6 -11.58 -45.59 -15.98
N SER A 7 -10.32 -45.52 -15.51
CA SER A 7 -9.60 -44.76 -14.48
C SER A 7 -8.08 -45.03 -14.65
N ILE A 8 -7.28 -43.98 -14.45
CA ILE A 8 -5.87 -43.87 -14.00
C ILE A 8 -5.13 -45.17 -13.61
N THR A 9 -3.94 -45.45 -14.18
CA THR A 9 -2.63 -45.57 -13.48
C THR A 9 -1.49 -46.11 -14.36
N ALA A 10 -0.31 -45.55 -14.09
CA ALA A 10 1.06 -46.01 -14.40
C ALA A 10 1.62 -45.74 -15.81
N TYR A 11 2.51 -44.75 -15.92
CA TYR A 11 3.91 -44.99 -16.32
C TYR A 11 4.79 -43.80 -15.91
N LEU A 12 5.61 -44.03 -14.88
CA LEU A 12 6.84 -43.29 -14.62
C LEU A 12 7.97 -44.01 -15.39
N VAL A 13 9.01 -43.25 -15.73
CA VAL A 13 10.35 -43.65 -16.23
C VAL A 13 10.54 -43.56 -17.75
N GLY A 14 10.99 -42.37 -18.15
CA GLY A 14 12.31 -42.20 -18.77
C GLY A 14 12.33 -41.98 -20.27
N PHE A 15 12.65 -40.75 -20.70
CA PHE A 15 13.59 -40.54 -21.82
C PHE A 15 14.28 -39.18 -21.70
N LEU A 16 15.57 -39.25 -21.35
CA LEU A 16 16.57 -38.22 -21.59
C LEU A 16 17.18 -38.49 -22.97
N ILE A 17 17.57 -37.43 -23.68
CA ILE A 17 18.44 -37.38 -24.88
C ILE A 17 17.75 -37.66 -26.24
N LEU A 18 17.45 -36.61 -27.01
CA LEU A 18 18.18 -36.23 -28.23
C LEU A 18 17.64 -34.91 -28.81
N GLY A 19 18.40 -33.82 -28.66
CA GLY A 19 18.42 -32.74 -29.64
C GLY A 19 19.30 -33.14 -30.83
N ILE A 20 19.06 -32.50 -31.98
CA ILE A 20 19.71 -32.67 -33.30
C ILE A 20 19.05 -33.75 -34.18
N PHE A 21 18.08 -33.33 -35.00
CA PHE A 21 18.01 -33.66 -36.44
C PHE A 21 17.04 -32.69 -37.14
N CYS A 22 17.54 -31.51 -37.49
CA CYS A 22 16.97 -30.73 -38.59
C CYS A 22 17.36 -31.43 -39.91
N GLY A 23 16.38 -31.73 -40.74
CA GLY A 23 16.55 -32.03 -42.16
C GLY A 23 17.15 -33.40 -42.50
N THR A 24 16.35 -34.45 -42.44
CA THR A 24 16.21 -35.48 -43.49
C THR A 24 15.17 -36.50 -43.02
N GLN A 25 13.91 -36.40 -43.46
CA GLN A 25 13.01 -37.56 -43.37
C GLN A 25 13.58 -38.63 -44.33
N PHE A 26 13.91 -39.80 -43.78
CA PHE A 26 14.45 -40.90 -44.56
C PHE A 26 13.44 -41.35 -45.62
N ALA A 27 13.88 -41.24 -46.87
CA ALA A 27 13.41 -41.98 -48.02
C ALA A 27 13.08 -43.46 -47.66
N SER A 28 11.82 -43.90 -47.89
CA SER A 28 11.31 -45.31 -47.99
C SER A 28 10.32 -45.83 -46.92
N ALA A 29 9.66 -44.98 -46.13
CA ALA A 29 8.56 -45.45 -45.28
C ALA A 29 7.29 -45.79 -46.10
N GLN A 30 6.69 -46.94 -45.80
CA GLN A 30 5.41 -47.40 -46.35
C GLN A 30 4.28 -46.83 -45.49
N ALA A 31 3.35 -46.08 -46.08
CA ALA A 31 2.19 -45.56 -45.36
C ALA A 31 1.28 -46.69 -44.87
N ASN A 32 0.63 -46.48 -43.74
CA ASN A 32 -0.31 -47.44 -43.17
C ASN A 32 -1.70 -47.28 -43.81
N SER A 33 -2.24 -48.36 -44.36
CA SER A 33 -3.61 -48.36 -44.88
C SER A 33 -4.64 -48.50 -43.77
N ILE A 34 -5.77 -47.81 -43.92
CA ILE A 34 -6.93 -47.88 -43.03
C ILE A 34 -7.59 -49.26 -43.19
N ARG A 35 -7.76 -49.98 -42.08
CA ARG A 35 -8.12 -51.42 -42.05
C ARG A 35 -9.28 -51.77 -41.13
N THR A 36 -9.88 -50.80 -40.48
CA THR A 36 -11.00 -50.97 -39.54
C THR A 36 -12.17 -50.07 -39.93
N ASP A 37 -13.38 -50.51 -39.60
CA ASP A 37 -14.63 -49.72 -39.63
C ASP A 37 -14.90 -48.91 -40.91
N VAL A 38 -14.58 -49.50 -42.07
CA VAL A 38 -14.89 -48.93 -43.40
C VAL A 38 -16.19 -49.51 -43.97
N THR A 39 -17.07 -48.63 -44.46
CA THR A 39 -18.26 -48.99 -45.24
C THR A 39 -18.32 -48.16 -46.52
N PHE A 40 -18.60 -48.81 -47.67
CA PHE A 40 -18.81 -48.08 -48.94
C PHE A 40 -20.30 -47.94 -49.25
N ASN A 41 -20.75 -46.69 -49.40
CA ASN A 41 -22.11 -46.32 -49.75
C ASN A 41 -22.19 -45.98 -51.24
N TRP A 42 -23.26 -46.42 -51.90
CA TRP A 42 -23.39 -46.34 -53.36
C TRP A 42 -24.67 -45.62 -53.76
N ALA A 43 -24.58 -44.73 -54.76
CA ALA A 43 -25.71 -43.96 -55.26
C ALA A 43 -26.65 -44.77 -56.18
N ASP A 44 -26.23 -45.98 -56.56
CA ASP A 44 -26.93 -46.84 -57.51
C ASP A 44 -27.03 -48.29 -57.03
N THR A 45 -27.72 -49.12 -57.82
CA THR A 45 -27.76 -50.57 -57.64
C THR A 45 -27.19 -51.25 -58.87
N GLN A 46 -26.20 -52.14 -58.69
CA GLN A 46 -25.60 -52.91 -59.77
C GLN A 46 -26.36 -54.21 -59.97
N THR A 47 -27.17 -54.27 -61.03
CA THR A 47 -27.96 -55.45 -61.43
C THR A 47 -27.25 -56.30 -62.49
N THR A 48 -26.41 -55.68 -63.31
CA THR A 48 -25.52 -56.33 -64.28
C THR A 48 -24.08 -55.82 -64.12
N LEU A 49 -23.09 -56.59 -64.60
CA LEU A 49 -21.67 -56.21 -64.50
C LEU A 49 -21.30 -54.96 -65.33
N ASN A 50 -22.17 -54.56 -66.27
CA ASN A 50 -22.00 -53.34 -67.06
C ASN A 50 -22.73 -52.14 -66.44
N ASP A 51 -23.50 -52.33 -65.37
CA ASP A 51 -24.14 -51.19 -64.72
C ASP A 51 -23.07 -50.30 -64.05
N PRO A 52 -23.35 -49.00 -63.89
CA PRO A 52 -22.48 -48.10 -63.15
C PRO A 52 -22.18 -48.61 -61.73
N ALA A 53 -21.05 -48.16 -61.19
CA ALA A 53 -20.66 -48.31 -59.80
C ALA A 53 -20.36 -46.91 -59.24
N ASN A 54 -21.41 -46.10 -59.04
CA ASN A 54 -21.31 -44.73 -58.56
C ASN A 54 -21.14 -44.71 -57.05
N LEU A 55 -19.96 -44.30 -56.60
CA LEU A 55 -19.69 -44.09 -55.18
C LEU A 55 -20.49 -42.88 -54.68
N GLN A 56 -21.12 -43.01 -53.51
CA GLN A 56 -21.87 -41.92 -52.85
C GLN A 56 -21.11 -41.34 -51.67
N SER A 57 -20.57 -42.20 -50.81
CA SER A 57 -19.74 -41.82 -49.67
C SER A 57 -18.94 -43.03 -49.18
N ILE A 58 -17.89 -42.77 -48.41
CA ILE A 58 -17.11 -43.78 -47.69
C ILE A 58 -17.17 -43.44 -46.21
N SER A 59 -17.76 -44.32 -45.41
CA SER A 59 -17.78 -44.15 -43.96
C SER A 59 -16.55 -44.81 -43.34
N ILE A 60 -15.78 -44.07 -42.53
CA ILE A 60 -14.55 -44.52 -41.86
C ILE A 60 -14.65 -44.11 -40.38
N ASP A 61 -14.54 -45.08 -39.47
CA ASP A 61 -14.61 -44.85 -38.01
C ASP A 61 -15.85 -44.05 -37.55
N GLY A 62 -16.94 -44.10 -38.33
CA GLY A 62 -18.20 -43.40 -38.07
C GLY A 62 -18.36 -42.04 -38.76
N VAL A 63 -17.32 -41.51 -39.40
CA VAL A 63 -17.36 -40.29 -40.22
C VAL A 63 -17.71 -40.66 -41.67
N ASP A 64 -18.66 -39.95 -42.29
CA ASP A 64 -19.08 -40.23 -43.67
C ASP A 64 -18.46 -39.24 -44.67
N TYR A 65 -17.44 -39.68 -45.40
CA TYR A 65 -16.77 -38.84 -46.40
C TYR A 65 -17.53 -38.84 -47.72
N ASN A 66 -18.06 -37.68 -48.10
CA ASN A 66 -18.77 -37.45 -49.37
C ASN A 66 -18.11 -36.35 -50.25
N THR A 67 -17.05 -35.72 -49.75
CA THR A 67 -16.29 -34.63 -50.39
C THR A 67 -15.23 -35.13 -51.36
N PHE A 68 -15.64 -35.77 -52.47
CA PHE A 68 -14.69 -36.34 -53.44
C PHE A 68 -14.03 -35.29 -54.33
N VAL A 69 -12.81 -34.88 -53.98
CA VAL A 69 -12.00 -33.97 -54.78
C VAL A 69 -11.37 -34.71 -55.97
N VAL A 70 -11.56 -34.14 -57.15
CA VAL A 70 -11.07 -34.69 -58.43
C VAL A 70 -10.03 -33.77 -59.07
N PRO A 71 -9.14 -34.32 -59.93
CA PRO A 71 -8.07 -33.53 -60.54
C PRO A 71 -8.58 -32.51 -61.58
N SER A 72 -7.82 -31.43 -61.75
CA SER A 72 -8.06 -30.37 -62.75
C SER A 72 -7.39 -30.65 -64.09
N SER A 73 -6.33 -31.47 -64.12
CA SER A 73 -5.69 -31.89 -65.37
C SER A 73 -5.03 -33.25 -65.26
N TYR A 74 -4.74 -33.83 -66.43
CA TYR A 74 -4.11 -35.13 -66.59
C TYR A 74 -2.95 -35.04 -67.59
N GLU A 75 -1.86 -35.73 -67.29
CA GLU A 75 -0.67 -35.82 -68.10
C GLU A 75 -0.11 -37.25 -68.13
N MET A 76 0.17 -37.77 -69.33
CA MET A 76 0.96 -39.00 -69.51
C MET A 76 2.45 -38.62 -69.55
N THR A 77 3.09 -38.54 -68.38
CA THR A 77 4.46 -38.02 -68.22
C THR A 77 5.52 -38.95 -68.84
N ARG A 78 5.27 -40.26 -68.88
CA ARG A 78 6.14 -41.23 -69.57
C ARG A 78 5.31 -42.34 -70.18
N LEU A 79 5.48 -42.60 -71.48
CA LEU A 79 4.88 -43.75 -72.15
C LEU A 79 5.71 -45.01 -71.84
N GLY A 80 5.13 -45.97 -71.15
CA GLY A 80 5.80 -47.21 -70.77
C GLY A 80 6.06 -48.16 -71.95
N PRO A 81 6.69 -49.33 -71.71
CA PRO A 81 7.16 -50.24 -72.75
C PRO A 81 6.06 -50.83 -73.64
N GLY A 82 4.82 -50.96 -73.15
CA GLY A 82 3.65 -51.40 -73.93
C GLY A 82 3.20 -50.42 -75.03
N GLY A 83 3.65 -49.16 -74.98
CA GLY A 83 3.31 -48.15 -75.98
C GLY A 83 1.83 -47.72 -75.95
N HIS A 84 1.41 -46.98 -76.96
CA HIS A 84 0.10 -46.30 -76.91
C HIS A 84 -1.12 -47.23 -76.97
N GLY A 85 -1.03 -48.36 -77.66
CA GLY A 85 -2.18 -49.22 -77.98
C GLY A 85 -2.72 -50.02 -76.79
N GLU A 86 -1.92 -50.17 -75.75
CA GLU A 86 -2.32 -50.87 -74.51
C GLU A 86 -3.17 -49.98 -73.58
N ASN A 87 -3.14 -48.67 -73.80
CA ASN A 87 -3.88 -47.67 -73.04
C ASN A 87 -5.30 -47.50 -73.60
N ASN A 88 -6.31 -47.79 -72.79
CA ASN A 88 -7.73 -47.72 -73.17
C ASN A 88 -8.54 -47.03 -72.08
N ILE A 89 -9.68 -46.44 -72.43
CA ILE A 89 -10.66 -45.91 -71.47
C ILE A 89 -11.97 -46.63 -71.70
N TRP A 90 -12.53 -47.18 -70.64
CA TRP A 90 -13.78 -47.94 -70.65
C TRP A 90 -14.84 -47.23 -69.82
N MET A 91 -16.09 -47.36 -70.23
CA MET A 91 -17.25 -46.87 -69.50
C MET A 91 -18.32 -47.96 -69.52
N ASN A 92 -18.65 -48.52 -68.34
CA ASN A 92 -19.77 -49.47 -68.18
C ASN A 92 -19.67 -50.66 -69.14
N GLY A 93 -18.47 -51.25 -69.24
CA GLY A 93 -18.15 -52.36 -70.14
C GLY A 93 -18.06 -52.00 -71.63
N THR A 94 -18.12 -50.72 -71.98
CA THR A 94 -17.96 -50.22 -73.36
C THR A 94 -16.62 -49.50 -73.53
N LEU A 95 -15.84 -49.88 -74.55
CA LEU A 95 -14.58 -49.21 -74.89
C LEU A 95 -14.87 -47.82 -75.46
N SER A 96 -14.52 -46.77 -74.71
CA SER A 96 -14.77 -45.36 -75.06
C SER A 96 -13.65 -44.79 -75.93
N ILE A 97 -12.39 -44.99 -75.53
CA ILE A 97 -11.21 -44.55 -76.29
C ILE A 97 -10.21 -45.70 -76.33
N SER A 98 -9.72 -46.01 -77.53
CA SER A 98 -8.70 -47.04 -77.74
C SER A 98 -7.40 -46.43 -78.23
N GLY A 99 -6.35 -46.55 -77.41
CA GLY A 99 -5.03 -45.99 -77.65
C GLY A 99 -4.85 -44.59 -77.05
N SER A 100 -3.70 -44.36 -76.41
CA SER A 100 -3.31 -43.04 -75.86
C SER A 100 -2.72 -42.06 -76.87
N ASP A 101 -2.61 -42.47 -78.14
CA ASP A 101 -2.19 -41.62 -79.26
C ASP A 101 -3.32 -40.71 -79.78
N LYS A 102 -4.55 -40.87 -79.27
CA LYS A 102 -5.73 -40.16 -79.77
C LYS A 102 -5.78 -38.71 -79.27
N PRO A 103 -6.21 -37.74 -80.11
CA PRO A 103 -6.28 -36.33 -79.72
C PRO A 103 -7.19 -36.04 -78.52
N ASN A 104 -8.20 -36.87 -78.28
CA ASN A 104 -9.14 -36.75 -77.15
C ASN A 104 -8.72 -37.60 -75.94
N TRP A 105 -7.53 -38.21 -75.95
CA TRP A 105 -7.05 -39.07 -74.87
C TRP A 105 -7.02 -38.33 -73.52
N ALA A 106 -6.29 -37.20 -73.45
CA ALA A 106 -6.10 -36.48 -72.20
C ALA A 106 -7.43 -35.99 -71.60
N THR A 107 -8.34 -35.48 -72.44
CA THR A 107 -9.69 -35.08 -72.03
C THR A 107 -10.52 -36.28 -71.53
N GLY A 108 -10.48 -37.41 -72.24
CA GLY A 108 -11.21 -38.61 -71.81
C GLY A 108 -10.63 -39.23 -70.53
N ALA A 109 -9.31 -39.22 -70.36
CA ALA A 109 -8.65 -39.69 -69.16
C ALA A 109 -9.01 -38.82 -67.96
N LEU A 110 -8.95 -37.49 -68.11
CA LEU A 110 -9.39 -36.54 -67.08
C LEU A 110 -10.86 -36.79 -66.70
N GLN A 111 -11.76 -36.94 -67.68
CA GLN A 111 -13.18 -37.26 -67.43
C GLN A 111 -13.36 -38.60 -66.70
N ALA A 112 -12.49 -39.59 -66.94
CA ALA A 112 -12.51 -40.83 -66.20
C ALA A 112 -12.11 -40.61 -64.72
N TYR A 113 -11.02 -39.88 -64.43
CA TYR A 113 -10.65 -39.56 -63.04
C TYR A 113 -11.69 -38.71 -62.32
N GLN A 114 -12.34 -37.77 -63.01
CA GLN A 114 -13.38 -36.92 -62.43
C GLN A 114 -14.71 -37.64 -62.16
N SER A 115 -14.87 -38.86 -62.65
CA SER A 115 -16.12 -39.60 -62.52
C SER A 115 -16.15 -40.45 -61.24
N LEU A 116 -17.19 -40.30 -60.41
CA LEU A 116 -17.46 -41.18 -59.27
C LEU A 116 -17.94 -42.59 -59.68
N ASN A 117 -18.23 -42.81 -60.98
CA ASN A 117 -18.50 -44.13 -61.51
C ASN A 117 -17.20 -44.92 -61.63
N LEU A 118 -16.98 -45.89 -60.75
CA LEU A 118 -15.77 -46.72 -60.77
C LEU A 118 -15.69 -47.64 -62.00
N ASN A 119 -16.80 -47.86 -62.71
CA ASN A 119 -16.83 -48.54 -64.01
C ASN A 119 -16.54 -47.62 -65.21
N ASN A 120 -16.17 -46.36 -64.98
CA ASN A 120 -15.57 -45.46 -65.97
C ASN A 120 -14.07 -45.31 -65.71
N TYR A 121 -13.22 -46.16 -66.26
CA TYR A 121 -11.83 -46.30 -65.82
C TYR A 121 -10.84 -46.38 -66.98
N PHE A 122 -9.58 -46.15 -66.65
CA PHE A 122 -8.43 -46.28 -67.53
C PHE A 122 -7.89 -47.71 -67.45
N GLN A 123 -7.55 -48.36 -68.57
CA GLN A 123 -6.92 -49.68 -68.60
C GLN A 123 -5.56 -49.61 -69.30
N SER A 124 -4.55 -50.31 -68.79
CA SER A 124 -3.21 -50.31 -69.39
C SER A 124 -2.44 -51.62 -69.20
N GLY A 125 -2.32 -52.41 -70.26
CA GLY A 125 -1.59 -53.69 -70.22
C GLY A 125 -0.09 -53.57 -70.53
N ASN A 126 0.75 -54.35 -69.86
CA ASN A 126 2.19 -54.50 -70.17
C ASN A 126 3.00 -53.17 -70.18
N THR A 127 2.54 -52.19 -69.43
CA THR A 127 3.13 -50.85 -69.33
C THR A 127 3.73 -50.57 -67.96
N GLY A 128 3.56 -51.46 -66.98
CA GLY A 128 4.21 -51.39 -65.67
C GLY A 128 5.41 -52.34 -65.55
N ASP A 129 6.11 -52.27 -64.42
CA ASP A 129 7.25 -53.12 -64.08
C ASP A 129 7.00 -53.83 -62.75
N ASN A 130 7.54 -55.03 -62.53
CA ASN A 130 7.37 -55.76 -61.28
C ASN A 130 8.42 -55.33 -60.23
N PHE A 131 8.10 -54.30 -59.44
CA PHE A 131 8.97 -53.76 -58.39
C PHE A 131 8.23 -53.45 -57.07
N CYS A 132 7.08 -54.08 -56.84
CA CYS A 132 6.26 -53.84 -55.64
C CYS A 132 7.08 -53.94 -54.34
N GLY A 133 7.08 -52.87 -53.54
CA GLY A 133 7.82 -52.78 -52.27
C GLY A 133 9.32 -52.47 -52.42
N ASP A 134 9.86 -52.36 -53.64
CA ASP A 134 11.26 -52.01 -53.90
C ASP A 134 11.38 -50.53 -54.30
N TYR A 135 11.54 -49.65 -53.32
CA TYR A 135 11.77 -48.22 -53.55
C TYR A 135 13.07 -47.93 -54.31
N SER A 136 14.05 -48.85 -54.34
CA SER A 136 15.32 -48.61 -55.05
C SER A 136 15.16 -48.72 -56.57
N ALA A 137 14.22 -49.54 -57.03
CA ALA A 137 13.94 -49.78 -58.43
C ALA A 137 13.27 -48.58 -59.15
N ILE A 138 12.73 -47.61 -58.41
CA ILE A 138 11.99 -46.44 -58.95
C ILE A 138 12.85 -45.61 -59.92
N THR A 139 14.14 -45.46 -59.65
CA THR A 139 15.04 -44.64 -60.50
C THR A 139 15.43 -45.32 -61.81
N THR A 140 15.23 -46.64 -61.89
CA THR A 140 15.66 -47.48 -63.03
C THR A 140 14.51 -48.10 -63.82
N THR A 141 13.30 -48.12 -63.27
CA THR A 141 12.11 -48.64 -63.97
C THR A 141 11.76 -47.79 -65.19
N ASP A 142 11.31 -48.44 -66.26
CA ASP A 142 10.78 -47.81 -67.47
C ASP A 142 9.25 -47.83 -67.54
N ALA A 143 8.58 -48.24 -66.44
CA ALA A 143 7.13 -48.24 -66.30
C ALA A 143 6.51 -46.91 -66.76
N GLN A 144 5.30 -46.97 -67.29
CA GLN A 144 4.52 -45.78 -67.61
C GLN A 144 4.44 -44.86 -66.37
N ILE A 145 4.26 -43.55 -66.57
CA ILE A 145 4.04 -42.60 -65.48
C ILE A 145 2.85 -41.74 -65.86
N GLN A 146 1.89 -41.69 -64.96
CA GLN A 146 0.74 -40.81 -65.07
C GLN A 146 0.79 -39.78 -63.94
N THR A 147 0.50 -38.54 -64.29
CA THR A 147 0.41 -37.43 -63.35
C THR A 147 -0.96 -36.78 -63.48
N ILE A 148 -1.69 -36.71 -62.37
CA ILE A 148 -2.90 -35.90 -62.24
C ILE A 148 -2.56 -34.66 -61.42
N ARG A 149 -3.10 -33.50 -61.78
CA ARG A 149 -2.80 -32.23 -61.10
C ARG A 149 -4.06 -31.59 -60.53
N TYR A 150 -3.86 -30.79 -59.50
CA TYR A 150 -4.86 -29.97 -58.84
C TYR A 150 -4.46 -28.50 -59.00
N ASN A 151 -5.38 -27.70 -59.51
CA ASN A 151 -5.20 -26.26 -59.65
C ASN A 151 -6.57 -25.58 -59.49
N PRO A 152 -6.81 -24.82 -58.41
CA PRO A 152 -5.86 -24.56 -57.32
C PRO A 152 -5.46 -25.85 -56.57
N GLY A 153 -4.32 -25.81 -55.89
CA GLY A 153 -3.83 -26.95 -55.11
C GLY A 153 -4.76 -27.22 -53.92
N ILE A 154 -4.75 -28.47 -53.43
CA ILE A 154 -5.62 -28.92 -52.35
C ILE A 154 -4.84 -28.96 -51.04
N PRO A 155 -5.24 -28.24 -49.99
CA PRO A 155 -4.58 -28.34 -48.70
C PRO A 155 -4.77 -29.74 -48.09
N SER A 156 -3.79 -30.20 -47.31
CA SER A 156 -3.89 -31.44 -46.54
C SER A 156 -4.45 -31.14 -45.15
N ASN A 157 -5.68 -31.58 -44.86
CA ASN A 157 -6.35 -31.37 -43.58
C ASN A 157 -6.12 -32.54 -42.61
N PRO A 158 -6.23 -32.34 -41.27
CA PRO A 158 -5.94 -33.38 -40.28
C PRO A 158 -6.78 -34.67 -40.45
N ASP A 159 -8.02 -34.52 -40.89
CA ASP A 159 -9.00 -35.58 -41.10
C ASP A 159 -8.93 -36.20 -42.51
N GLY A 160 -8.04 -35.71 -43.37
CA GLY A 160 -8.05 -36.05 -44.78
C GLY A 160 -7.70 -37.50 -45.07
N VAL A 161 -8.33 -38.05 -46.12
CA VAL A 161 -8.17 -39.44 -46.57
C VAL A 161 -8.01 -39.47 -48.09
N ILE A 162 -7.08 -40.29 -48.58
CA ILE A 162 -6.96 -40.61 -50.00
C ILE A 162 -7.51 -42.01 -50.29
N ALA A 163 -8.51 -42.06 -51.18
CA ALA A 163 -9.07 -43.30 -51.71
C ALA A 163 -8.49 -43.62 -53.08
N ILE A 164 -7.97 -44.84 -53.22
CA ILE A 164 -7.27 -45.28 -54.41
C ILE A 164 -7.87 -46.59 -54.90
N THR A 165 -8.53 -46.55 -56.05
CA THR A 165 -9.25 -47.71 -56.57
C THR A 165 -8.37 -48.52 -57.50
N GLU A 166 -8.67 -49.80 -57.68
CA GLU A 166 -8.04 -50.65 -58.69
C GLU A 166 -8.98 -51.81 -59.03
N ARG A 167 -9.08 -52.22 -60.29
CA ARG A 167 -10.03 -53.26 -60.68
C ARG A 167 -9.44 -54.63 -60.48
N GLY A 168 -10.04 -55.37 -59.56
CA GLY A 168 -9.55 -56.69 -59.14
C GLY A 168 -8.63 -56.62 -57.93
N GLY A 169 -8.31 -55.44 -57.38
CA GLY A 169 -7.31 -55.29 -56.32
C GLY A 169 -5.99 -56.02 -56.63
N ASN A 170 -5.64 -56.15 -57.92
CA ASN A 170 -4.64 -57.10 -58.40
C ASN A 170 -3.34 -56.46 -58.83
N ASN A 171 -3.27 -55.14 -58.89
CA ASN A 171 -2.04 -54.42 -59.19
C ASN A 171 -1.42 -53.83 -57.92
N CYS A 172 -0.11 -53.95 -57.82
CA CYS A 172 0.61 -53.14 -56.85
C CYS A 172 0.89 -51.80 -57.51
N MET A 173 0.51 -50.70 -56.87
CA MET A 173 0.75 -49.35 -57.40
C MET A 173 1.76 -48.62 -56.53
N TYR A 174 2.58 -47.76 -57.11
CA TYR A 174 3.48 -46.85 -56.42
C TYR A 174 3.00 -45.42 -56.68
N ILE A 175 2.80 -44.65 -55.62
CA ILE A 175 2.25 -43.30 -55.70
C ILE A 175 3.18 -42.28 -55.03
N GLU A 176 3.21 -41.07 -55.58
CA GLU A 176 3.97 -39.91 -55.10
C GLU A 176 3.04 -38.69 -55.08
N LEU A 177 2.93 -38.05 -53.91
CA LEU A 177 2.23 -36.77 -53.77
C LEU A 177 3.25 -35.64 -53.85
N TYR A 178 3.01 -34.69 -54.74
CA TYR A 178 3.81 -33.48 -54.90
C TYR A 178 2.98 -32.26 -54.52
N GLY A 179 3.65 -31.25 -53.98
CA GLY A 179 2.98 -30.06 -53.49
C GLY A 179 3.92 -29.03 -52.87
N ILE A 180 3.33 -27.95 -52.35
CA ILE A 180 4.02 -26.90 -51.62
C ILE A 180 4.04 -27.30 -50.13
N PRO A 181 5.21 -27.30 -49.47
CA PRO A 181 5.31 -27.62 -48.04
C PRO A 181 4.58 -26.63 -47.14
N THR A 182 4.34 -27.00 -45.89
CA THR A 182 3.77 -26.12 -44.85
C THR A 182 4.53 -24.80 -44.70
N ALA A 183 5.86 -24.84 -44.77
CA ALA A 183 6.71 -23.64 -44.71
C ALA A 183 6.71 -22.80 -46.01
N GLY A 184 5.84 -23.12 -46.97
CA GLY A 184 5.82 -22.51 -48.29
C GLY A 184 6.97 -22.95 -49.20
N GLY A 185 7.16 -22.22 -50.30
CA GLY A 185 8.25 -22.45 -51.25
C GLY A 185 7.84 -23.13 -52.56
N SER A 186 8.78 -23.82 -53.20
CA SER A 186 8.55 -24.49 -54.49
C SER A 186 7.93 -25.87 -54.33
N GLU A 187 7.20 -26.33 -55.36
CA GLU A 187 6.69 -27.69 -55.47
C GLU A 187 7.79 -28.74 -55.23
N GLN A 188 7.57 -29.67 -54.31
CA GLN A 188 8.45 -30.80 -54.01
C GLN A 188 7.64 -32.06 -53.64
N LEU A 189 8.34 -33.20 -53.46
CA LEU A 189 7.71 -34.45 -53.03
C LEU A 189 7.30 -34.32 -51.56
N LEU A 190 6.00 -34.51 -51.28
CA LEU A 190 5.44 -34.48 -49.93
C LEU A 190 5.49 -35.87 -49.27
N GLY A 191 5.19 -36.92 -50.04
CA GLY A 191 5.22 -38.29 -49.55
C GLY A 191 4.94 -39.32 -50.65
N ARG A 192 5.11 -40.60 -50.32
CA ARG A 192 5.06 -41.71 -51.27
C ARG A 192 4.76 -43.04 -50.61
N THR A 193 4.11 -43.96 -51.31
CA THR A 193 3.84 -45.31 -50.78
C THR A 193 3.61 -46.35 -51.88
N PHE A 194 3.75 -47.64 -51.55
CA PHE A 194 3.22 -48.73 -52.37
C PHE A 194 1.81 -49.12 -51.88
N ILE A 195 0.93 -49.45 -52.82
CA ILE A 195 -0.39 -50.01 -52.56
C ILE A 195 -0.29 -51.49 -52.86
N ARG A 196 -0.26 -52.31 -51.81
CA ARG A 196 0.05 -53.74 -51.93
C ARG A 196 -1.19 -54.53 -52.34
N ASN A 197 -0.96 -55.54 -53.17
CA ASN A 197 -1.97 -56.48 -53.64
C ASN A 197 -1.70 -57.90 -53.11
N GLN A 198 -2.75 -58.71 -53.00
CA GLN A 198 -2.63 -60.15 -52.72
C GLN A 198 -3.33 -60.98 -53.81
N GLY A 199 -3.08 -60.61 -55.08
CA GLY A 199 -3.68 -61.25 -56.25
C GLY A 199 -5.12 -60.81 -56.55
N ASN A 200 -5.74 -61.46 -57.52
CA ASN A 200 -7.00 -61.00 -58.13
C ASN A 200 -8.25 -61.28 -57.27
N LEU A 201 -8.90 -60.20 -56.81
CA LEU A 201 -10.19 -60.19 -56.14
C LEU A 201 -11.30 -60.44 -57.17
N THR A 202 -11.92 -61.62 -57.07
CA THR A 202 -12.97 -62.06 -58.02
C THR A 202 -14.20 -62.59 -57.29
N GLY A 203 -15.35 -62.55 -57.97
CA GLY A 203 -16.62 -63.09 -57.47
C GLY A 203 -17.41 -62.10 -56.62
N VAL A 204 -18.27 -62.61 -55.72
CA VAL A 204 -19.02 -61.80 -54.75
C VAL A 204 -18.40 -62.01 -53.39
N ARG A 205 -17.80 -60.96 -52.81
CA ARG A 205 -17.31 -60.95 -51.43
C ARG A 205 -18.02 -59.85 -50.66
N PRO A 206 -18.36 -60.07 -49.38
CA PRO A 206 -18.76 -58.97 -48.51
C PRO A 206 -17.63 -57.94 -48.43
N GLN A 207 -17.96 -56.70 -48.09
CA GLN A 207 -16.96 -55.71 -47.71
C GLN A 207 -16.17 -56.29 -46.53
N ALA A 208 -14.88 -56.51 -46.75
CA ALA A 208 -14.01 -57.20 -45.81
C ALA A 208 -12.68 -56.44 -45.72
N PRO A 209 -12.10 -56.32 -44.52
CA PRO A 209 -10.87 -55.59 -44.30
C PRO A 209 -9.71 -56.20 -45.10
N PRO A 210 -8.75 -55.38 -45.57
CA PRO A 210 -7.55 -55.86 -46.24
C PRO A 210 -6.74 -56.79 -45.34
N THR A 211 -6.14 -57.83 -45.90
CA THR A 211 -5.21 -58.72 -45.18
C THR A 211 -3.87 -58.03 -44.94
N SER A 212 -3.00 -58.54 -44.08
CA SER A 212 -1.65 -57.95 -43.84
C SER A 212 -0.79 -57.73 -45.11
N ASN A 213 -1.13 -58.42 -46.21
CA ASN A 213 -0.36 -58.42 -47.45
C ASN A 213 -1.07 -57.68 -48.60
N SER A 214 -2.24 -57.08 -48.37
CA SER A 214 -2.93 -56.22 -49.32
C SER A 214 -3.47 -54.99 -48.62
N ASP A 215 -3.56 -53.87 -49.35
CA ASP A 215 -4.17 -52.63 -48.86
C ASP A 215 -5.59 -52.42 -49.42
N TYR A 216 -6.07 -53.29 -50.31
CA TYR A 216 -7.39 -53.16 -50.94
C TYR A 216 -8.52 -53.76 -50.10
N TRP A 217 -9.51 -52.93 -49.81
CA TRP A 217 -10.83 -53.37 -49.39
C TRP A 217 -11.62 -53.91 -50.59
N SER A 218 -12.41 -54.96 -50.35
CA SER A 218 -13.44 -55.37 -51.30
C SER A 218 -14.58 -54.35 -51.28
N SER A 219 -14.77 -53.58 -52.34
CA SER A 219 -15.84 -52.57 -52.41
C SER A 219 -17.26 -53.18 -52.41
N GLY A 220 -17.37 -54.45 -52.79
CA GLY A 220 -18.64 -55.15 -53.01
C GLY A 220 -19.25 -54.88 -54.39
N ARG A 221 -18.59 -54.10 -55.26
CA ARG A 221 -18.97 -53.86 -56.66
C ARG A 221 -17.99 -54.54 -57.60
N ASN A 222 -18.51 -54.98 -58.75
CA ASN A 222 -17.74 -55.69 -59.75
C ASN A 222 -17.63 -54.90 -61.05
N ASN A 223 -16.56 -55.14 -61.78
CA ASN A 223 -16.40 -54.71 -63.16
C ASN A 223 -17.03 -55.70 -64.16
N GLU A 224 -16.96 -55.38 -65.45
CA GLU A 224 -17.52 -56.19 -66.55
C GLU A 224 -16.90 -57.60 -66.68
N ASN A 225 -15.70 -57.80 -66.13
CA ASN A 225 -14.99 -59.08 -66.11
C ASN A 225 -15.25 -59.90 -64.84
N ASN A 226 -16.22 -59.47 -64.00
CA ASN A 226 -16.55 -60.11 -62.73
C ASN A 226 -15.40 -60.08 -61.70
N GLN A 227 -14.51 -59.09 -61.80
CA GLN A 227 -13.52 -58.78 -60.78
C GLN A 227 -14.09 -57.72 -59.84
N ILE A 228 -13.76 -57.83 -58.56
CA ILE A 228 -14.19 -56.87 -57.53
C ILE A 228 -13.34 -55.62 -57.67
N ILE A 229 -13.96 -54.44 -57.63
CA ILE A 229 -13.24 -53.18 -57.57
C ILE A 229 -12.65 -53.05 -56.17
N GLY A 230 -11.33 -53.05 -56.06
CA GLY A 230 -10.60 -52.84 -54.82
C GLY A 230 -10.48 -51.34 -54.52
N ILE A 231 -10.54 -50.96 -53.23
CA ILE A 231 -10.31 -49.58 -52.79
C ILE A 231 -9.31 -49.61 -51.64
N ALA A 232 -8.15 -48.99 -51.82
CA ALA A 232 -7.18 -48.76 -50.76
C ALA A 232 -7.40 -47.37 -50.16
N LEU A 233 -7.31 -47.27 -48.84
CA LEU A 233 -7.56 -46.05 -48.08
C LEU A 233 -6.34 -45.76 -47.21
N TYR A 234 -5.89 -44.51 -47.22
CA TYR A 234 -4.80 -44.01 -46.38
C TYR A 234 -5.22 -42.67 -45.80
N GLU A 235 -4.83 -42.42 -44.55
CA GLU A 235 -4.82 -41.06 -44.02
C GLU A 235 -3.91 -40.20 -44.89
N LEU A 236 -4.37 -39.00 -45.24
CA LEU A 236 -3.66 -38.10 -46.12
C LEU A 236 -2.40 -37.56 -45.45
N SER A 237 -2.44 -37.38 -44.12
CA SER A 237 -1.33 -36.96 -43.27
C SER A 237 -0.09 -37.88 -43.37
N GLU A 238 -0.28 -39.17 -43.64
CA GLU A 238 0.80 -40.15 -43.86
C GLU A 238 1.55 -39.93 -45.20
N LEU A 239 0.94 -39.18 -46.14
CA LEU A 239 1.45 -38.97 -47.51
C LEU A 239 1.68 -37.51 -47.87
N ALA A 240 1.04 -36.58 -47.16
CA ALA A 240 1.19 -35.15 -47.30
C ALA A 240 1.06 -34.53 -45.90
N PRO A 241 2.13 -33.92 -45.34
CA PRO A 241 2.05 -33.28 -44.04
C PRO A 241 0.86 -32.33 -43.96
N VAL A 242 0.13 -32.34 -42.83
CA VAL A 242 -1.01 -31.44 -42.58
C VAL A 242 -0.57 -29.98 -42.80
N GLY A 243 -1.39 -29.19 -43.50
CA GLY A 243 -1.10 -27.81 -43.89
C GLY A 243 -0.27 -27.64 -45.18
N SER A 244 0.26 -28.72 -45.76
CA SER A 244 0.87 -28.66 -47.11
C SER A 244 -0.19 -28.57 -48.21
N ILE A 245 0.17 -28.02 -49.38
CA ILE A 245 -0.74 -27.88 -50.53
C ILE A 245 -0.38 -28.92 -51.60
N ILE A 246 -1.23 -29.90 -51.82
CA ILE A 246 -1.09 -30.95 -52.83
C ILE A 246 -1.42 -30.38 -54.21
N THR A 247 -0.44 -30.39 -55.10
CA THR A 247 -0.58 -29.88 -56.48
C THR A 247 -0.64 -31.00 -57.51
N SER A 248 -0.12 -32.20 -57.20
CA SER A 248 -0.23 -33.35 -58.11
C SER A 248 -0.02 -34.70 -57.42
N ILE A 249 -0.63 -35.73 -58.01
CA ILE A 249 -0.35 -37.14 -57.70
C ILE A 249 0.27 -37.75 -58.94
N ARG A 250 1.47 -38.31 -58.77
CA ARG A 250 2.13 -39.13 -59.77
C ARG A 250 2.05 -40.59 -59.35
N TYR A 251 1.75 -41.47 -60.29
CA TYR A 251 1.70 -42.90 -59.98
C TYR A 251 2.23 -43.81 -61.08
N MET A 252 2.61 -45.02 -60.65
CA MET A 252 3.19 -46.09 -61.47
C MET A 252 2.61 -47.44 -61.06
N GLY A 253 2.29 -48.33 -62.00
CA GLY A 253 2.11 -49.74 -61.66
C GLY A 253 3.45 -50.41 -61.37
N ALA A 254 3.56 -50.92 -60.15
CA ALA A 254 4.65 -51.75 -59.64
C ALA A 254 4.40 -53.25 -59.86
N THR A 255 3.50 -53.55 -60.81
CA THR A 255 3.25 -54.83 -61.45
C THR A 255 3.35 -54.66 -62.97
N THR A 256 3.28 -55.75 -63.74
CA THR A 256 3.32 -55.69 -65.22
C THR A 256 2.14 -54.91 -65.84
N ASP A 257 1.04 -54.82 -65.11
CA ASP A 257 -0.09 -53.94 -65.40
C ASP A 257 0.08 -52.64 -64.61
N HIS A 258 -0.14 -51.52 -65.29
CA HIS A 258 0.16 -50.18 -64.79
C HIS A 258 -0.91 -49.64 -63.82
N GLY A 259 -2.00 -50.39 -63.62
CA GLY A 259 -3.10 -50.03 -62.73
C GLY A 259 -4.24 -49.36 -63.50
N ASP A 260 -5.47 -49.76 -63.20
CA ASP A 260 -6.70 -49.26 -63.80
C ASP A 260 -7.59 -48.49 -62.82
N GLY A 261 -6.91 -47.72 -61.97
CA GLY A 261 -7.43 -47.08 -60.79
C GLY A 261 -7.85 -45.61 -60.90
N LYS A 262 -8.45 -45.11 -59.83
CA LYS A 262 -8.82 -43.71 -59.60
C LYS A 262 -8.28 -43.23 -58.27
N PHE A 263 -8.22 -41.90 -58.12
CA PHE A 263 -7.76 -41.23 -56.92
C PHE A 263 -8.82 -40.20 -56.52
N PHE A 264 -9.21 -40.25 -55.26
CA PHE A 264 -10.07 -39.24 -54.64
C PHE A 264 -9.39 -38.78 -53.36
N LEU A 265 -9.27 -37.46 -53.19
CA LEU A 265 -8.97 -36.86 -51.90
C LEU A 265 -10.31 -36.52 -51.26
N MET A 266 -10.46 -36.81 -49.97
CA MET A 266 -11.68 -36.58 -49.20
C MET A 266 -11.28 -36.03 -47.84
N GLN A 267 -11.91 -34.94 -47.40
CA GLN A 267 -11.63 -34.28 -46.13
C GLN A 267 -12.76 -33.29 -45.82
N THR A 268 -12.85 -32.83 -44.58
CA THR A 268 -13.63 -31.66 -44.19
C THR A 268 -12.86 -30.39 -44.53
N TYR A 269 -13.59 -29.30 -44.67
CA TYR A 269 -13.13 -27.99 -45.11
C TYR A 269 -13.66 -26.86 -44.22
N ALA A 270 -14.87 -27.00 -43.69
CA ALA A 270 -15.47 -26.04 -42.77
C ALA A 270 -15.22 -26.50 -41.32
N GLU A 271 -14.78 -25.60 -40.46
CA GLU A 271 -14.63 -25.79 -39.03
C GLU A 271 -15.60 -24.84 -38.29
N ASP A 272 -16.22 -25.31 -37.20
CA ASP A 272 -17.19 -24.48 -36.47
C ASP A 272 -16.53 -23.22 -35.85
N ASP A 273 -17.24 -22.09 -35.88
CA ASP A 273 -16.76 -20.79 -35.39
C ASP A 273 -17.48 -20.33 -34.13
N THR A 274 -16.79 -19.54 -33.31
CA THR A 274 -17.41 -18.80 -32.21
C THR A 274 -16.93 -17.35 -32.17
N LEU A 275 -17.88 -16.41 -32.10
CA LEU A 275 -17.60 -14.97 -32.04
C LEU A 275 -18.39 -14.31 -30.92
N ARG A 276 -17.76 -13.43 -30.14
CA ARG A 276 -18.46 -12.50 -29.24
C ARG A 276 -18.72 -11.17 -29.95
N ILE A 277 -19.94 -10.67 -29.83
CA ILE A 277 -20.33 -9.34 -30.31
C ILE A 277 -20.92 -8.57 -29.12
N LYS A 278 -20.46 -7.33 -28.94
CA LYS A 278 -20.96 -6.45 -27.89
C LYS A 278 -22.46 -6.23 -28.03
N LEU A 279 -23.15 -6.18 -26.90
CA LEU A 279 -24.59 -5.98 -26.84
C LEU A 279 -25.02 -4.74 -27.63
N ASP A 280 -26.03 -4.90 -28.48
CA ASP A 280 -26.62 -3.86 -29.33
C ASP A 280 -25.68 -3.10 -30.25
N ARG A 281 -24.46 -3.61 -30.48
CA ARG A 281 -23.51 -3.06 -31.44
C ARG A 281 -23.41 -3.97 -32.64
N GLU A 282 -23.14 -3.37 -33.80
CA GLU A 282 -22.76 -4.16 -34.97
C GLU A 282 -21.40 -4.82 -34.71
N GLY A 283 -21.24 -6.07 -35.12
CA GLY A 283 -20.00 -6.82 -35.02
C GLY A 283 -19.65 -7.46 -36.35
N ASN A 284 -18.39 -7.34 -36.74
CA ASN A 284 -17.86 -7.99 -37.93
C ASN A 284 -17.15 -9.29 -37.55
N GLY A 285 -17.16 -10.27 -38.44
CA GLY A 285 -16.44 -11.52 -38.29
C GLY A 285 -16.01 -12.11 -39.63
N ASP A 286 -15.15 -13.11 -39.58
CA ASP A 286 -14.66 -13.85 -40.75
C ASP A 286 -14.57 -15.33 -40.43
N ILE A 287 -15.47 -16.14 -41.01
CA ILE A 287 -15.47 -17.60 -40.83
C ILE A 287 -14.44 -18.30 -41.73
N ALA A 288 -13.83 -17.58 -42.68
CA ALA A 288 -12.83 -18.19 -43.56
C ALA A 288 -11.46 -18.32 -42.87
N ALA A 289 -11.31 -17.79 -41.65
CA ALA A 289 -10.03 -17.66 -40.96
C ALA A 289 -9.44 -19.02 -40.54
N ASN A 290 -10.27 -19.94 -40.05
CA ASN A 290 -9.91 -21.29 -39.62
C ASN A 290 -10.16 -22.36 -40.70
N ASP A 291 -10.89 -22.01 -41.77
CA ASP A 291 -11.22 -22.93 -42.86
C ASP A 291 -10.05 -23.14 -43.84
N ASN A 292 -9.36 -24.27 -43.72
CA ASN A 292 -8.23 -24.60 -44.59
C ASN A 292 -8.69 -25.10 -45.97
N VAL A 293 -8.98 -24.16 -46.87
CA VAL A 293 -9.54 -24.40 -48.20
C VAL A 293 -8.63 -23.96 -49.36
N PRO A 294 -8.77 -24.56 -50.56
CA PRO A 294 -8.12 -24.07 -51.77
C PRO A 294 -8.44 -22.59 -52.06
N SER A 295 -7.45 -21.84 -52.55
CA SER A 295 -7.62 -20.44 -52.96
C SER A 295 -8.71 -20.29 -54.03
N GLY A 296 -9.66 -19.38 -53.80
CA GLY A 296 -10.81 -19.14 -54.68
C GLY A 296 -12.05 -19.99 -54.35
N SER A 297 -12.05 -20.68 -53.21
CA SER A 297 -13.28 -21.24 -52.61
C SER A 297 -14.27 -20.11 -52.30
N THR A 298 -15.55 -20.45 -52.28
CA THR A 298 -16.63 -19.48 -52.08
C THR A 298 -17.51 -19.93 -50.94
N TYR A 299 -17.90 -18.98 -50.10
CA TYR A 299 -18.76 -19.20 -48.95
C TYR A 299 -20.19 -18.80 -49.26
N THR A 300 -21.14 -19.58 -48.77
CA THR A 300 -22.57 -19.33 -48.90
C THR A 300 -23.27 -19.53 -47.57
N LEU A 301 -24.20 -18.63 -47.27
CA LEU A 301 -25.03 -18.73 -46.08
C LEU A 301 -26.16 -19.75 -46.32
N ASN A 302 -26.25 -20.78 -45.47
CA ASN A 302 -27.29 -21.81 -45.55
C ASN A 302 -28.52 -21.40 -44.73
N THR A 303 -28.29 -21.05 -43.46
CA THR A 303 -29.31 -20.56 -42.54
C THR A 303 -28.84 -19.24 -41.94
N SER A 304 -29.77 -18.32 -41.70
CA SER A 304 -29.45 -17.05 -41.05
C SER A 304 -29.64 -17.17 -39.54
N THR A 305 -29.07 -16.22 -38.83
CA THR A 305 -29.33 -15.91 -37.42
C THR A 305 -30.80 -15.69 -37.11
N SER A 306 -31.22 -16.08 -35.91
CA SER A 306 -32.62 -15.96 -35.44
C SER A 306 -32.88 -14.68 -34.65
N ASN A 307 -31.84 -14.11 -34.05
CA ASN A 307 -31.89 -13.00 -33.11
C ASN A 307 -31.02 -11.82 -33.54
N GLY A 308 -30.79 -11.65 -34.85
CA GLY A 308 -30.14 -10.49 -35.43
C GLY A 308 -30.15 -10.51 -36.96
N ASN A 309 -29.73 -9.40 -37.56
CA ASN A 309 -29.57 -9.26 -38.99
C ASN A 309 -28.13 -9.56 -39.39
N LEU A 310 -27.93 -10.66 -40.11
CA LEU A 310 -26.65 -11.07 -40.67
C LEU A 310 -26.53 -10.61 -42.13
N THR A 311 -25.44 -9.91 -42.45
CA THR A 311 -24.99 -9.66 -43.83
C THR A 311 -23.74 -10.51 -44.07
N PHE A 312 -23.87 -11.57 -44.86
CA PHE A 312 -22.81 -12.53 -45.13
C PHE A 312 -22.25 -12.35 -46.56
N ASN A 313 -20.92 -12.26 -46.69
CA ASN A 313 -20.22 -12.09 -47.95
C ASN A 313 -19.68 -13.43 -48.47
N SER A 314 -19.44 -13.52 -49.79
CA SER A 314 -18.98 -14.75 -50.43
C SER A 314 -17.53 -15.14 -50.14
N ASP A 315 -16.79 -14.27 -49.45
CA ASP A 315 -15.41 -14.49 -49.01
C ASP A 315 -15.31 -15.01 -47.57
N GLY A 316 -16.44 -15.21 -46.88
CA GLY A 316 -16.48 -15.69 -45.49
C GLY A 316 -16.65 -14.56 -44.46
N THR A 317 -16.46 -13.30 -44.87
CA THR A 317 -16.68 -12.17 -43.96
C THR A 317 -18.17 -11.92 -43.73
N PHE A 318 -18.53 -11.45 -42.55
CA PHE A 318 -19.90 -11.07 -42.22
C PHE A 318 -19.95 -9.84 -41.32
N ASN A 319 -21.08 -9.13 -41.39
CA ASN A 319 -21.50 -8.16 -40.38
C ASN A 319 -22.79 -8.65 -39.74
N TYR A 320 -22.87 -8.61 -38.42
CA TYR A 320 -24.03 -9.02 -37.66
C TYR A 320 -24.48 -7.88 -36.75
N VAL A 321 -25.77 -7.55 -36.84
CA VAL A 321 -26.42 -6.59 -35.95
C VAL A 321 -27.44 -7.37 -35.11
N PRO A 322 -27.22 -7.55 -33.79
CA PRO A 322 -28.19 -8.23 -32.95
C PRO A 322 -29.54 -7.52 -33.01
N ASN A 323 -30.61 -8.29 -32.86
CA ASN A 323 -31.92 -7.72 -32.57
C ASN A 323 -31.75 -6.92 -31.28
N PRO A 324 -32.27 -5.69 -31.24
CA PRO A 324 -32.14 -4.88 -30.04
C PRO A 324 -32.56 -5.70 -28.80
N GLY A 325 -31.68 -5.73 -27.78
CA GLY A 325 -31.95 -6.33 -26.48
C GLY A 325 -31.79 -7.85 -26.42
N PHE A 326 -31.25 -8.46 -27.47
CA PHE A 326 -30.97 -9.89 -27.44
C PHE A 326 -29.67 -10.18 -26.68
N THR A 327 -29.80 -10.95 -25.61
CA THR A 327 -28.70 -11.57 -24.87
C THR A 327 -28.78 -13.09 -25.04
N GLY A 328 -27.64 -13.75 -25.16
CA GLY A 328 -27.53 -15.19 -25.41
C GLY A 328 -26.73 -15.53 -26.66
N ASN A 329 -26.86 -16.78 -27.11
CA ASN A 329 -26.18 -17.25 -28.30
C ASN A 329 -27.14 -17.18 -29.50
N ASP A 330 -26.72 -16.54 -30.58
CA ASP A 330 -27.28 -16.71 -31.90
C ASP A 330 -26.38 -17.63 -32.72
N SER A 331 -26.88 -18.17 -33.83
CA SER A 331 -26.07 -19.04 -34.69
C SER A 331 -26.53 -18.98 -36.13
N PHE A 332 -25.60 -19.19 -37.06
CA PHE A 332 -25.90 -19.38 -38.47
C PHE A 332 -25.08 -20.54 -39.02
N GLU A 333 -25.63 -21.26 -40.00
CA GLU A 333 -24.90 -22.31 -40.72
C GLU A 333 -24.45 -21.76 -42.07
N TYR A 334 -23.22 -22.09 -42.44
CA TYR A 334 -22.64 -21.73 -43.72
C TYR A 334 -22.14 -22.97 -44.46
N GLU A 335 -21.92 -22.82 -45.76
CA GLU A 335 -21.32 -23.84 -46.62
C GLU A 335 -20.15 -23.23 -47.37
N VAL A 336 -19.01 -23.93 -47.40
CA VAL A 336 -17.86 -23.59 -48.23
C VAL A 336 -17.77 -24.55 -49.40
N CYS A 337 -17.76 -24.01 -50.62
CA CYS A 337 -17.62 -24.79 -51.85
C CYS A 337 -16.28 -24.55 -52.53
N LEU A 338 -15.65 -25.63 -52.98
CA LEU A 338 -14.35 -25.57 -53.65
C LEU A 338 -14.44 -24.92 -55.05
N PRO A 339 -13.36 -24.30 -55.55
CA PRO A 339 -13.32 -23.76 -56.90
C PRO A 339 -13.34 -24.85 -57.97
N ALA A 340 -13.62 -24.45 -59.21
CA ALA A 340 -13.61 -25.36 -60.37
C ALA A 340 -12.28 -26.13 -60.47
N PRO A 341 -12.30 -27.45 -60.77
CA PRO A 341 -13.46 -28.25 -61.23
C PRO A 341 -14.34 -28.82 -60.12
N ASN A 342 -14.07 -28.52 -58.84
CA ASN A 342 -14.70 -29.13 -57.68
C ASN A 342 -15.85 -28.30 -57.11
N THR A 343 -16.56 -27.50 -57.93
CA THR A 343 -17.64 -26.58 -57.46
C THR A 343 -18.87 -27.25 -56.84
N GLY A 344 -18.93 -28.58 -56.81
CA GLY A 344 -19.96 -29.33 -56.10
C GLY A 344 -19.42 -30.12 -54.92
N VAL A 345 -18.15 -29.92 -54.55
CA VAL A 345 -17.55 -30.39 -53.30
C VAL A 345 -17.70 -29.23 -52.34
N CYS A 346 -18.60 -29.40 -51.39
CA CYS A 346 -18.90 -28.41 -50.38
C CYS A 346 -18.92 -29.07 -49.00
N ASP A 347 -18.69 -28.28 -47.97
CA ASP A 347 -18.73 -28.70 -46.58
C ASP A 347 -19.45 -27.64 -45.74
N GLU A 348 -20.10 -28.07 -44.65
CA GLU A 348 -20.94 -27.20 -43.82
C GLU A 348 -20.28 -26.94 -42.46
N GLY A 349 -20.37 -25.69 -41.98
CA GLY A 349 -19.91 -25.28 -40.66
C GLY A 349 -20.95 -24.45 -39.93
N THR A 350 -20.84 -24.36 -38.60
CA THR A 350 -21.73 -23.57 -37.74
C THR A 350 -20.95 -22.45 -37.06
N ALA A 351 -21.43 -21.22 -37.22
CA ALA A 351 -20.92 -20.07 -36.48
C ALA A 351 -21.87 -19.71 -35.33
N VAL A 352 -21.33 -19.62 -34.11
CA VAL A 352 -22.06 -19.22 -32.90
C VAL A 352 -21.67 -17.79 -32.51
N ILE A 353 -22.66 -16.90 -32.46
CA ILE A 353 -22.49 -15.51 -32.02
C ILE A 353 -22.97 -15.40 -30.57
N ILE A 354 -22.06 -15.01 -29.67
CA ILE A 354 -22.31 -14.88 -28.23
C ILE A 354 -22.50 -13.40 -27.89
N ILE A 355 -23.65 -13.06 -27.32
CA ILE A 355 -23.96 -11.71 -26.83
C ILE A 355 -24.29 -11.82 -25.33
N ARG A 356 -23.72 -10.92 -24.53
CA ARG A 356 -23.88 -10.87 -23.06
C ARG A 356 -24.17 -9.43 -22.62
N LEU A 357 -24.61 -9.26 -21.37
CA LEU A 357 -24.67 -7.94 -20.73
C LEU A 357 -23.25 -7.43 -20.49
N GLU A 358 -23.11 -6.14 -20.18
CA GLU A 358 -21.85 -5.56 -19.71
C GLU A 358 -22.14 -4.83 -18.38
N ALA A 359 -21.84 -5.48 -17.26
CA ALA A 359 -21.74 -4.85 -15.94
C ALA A 359 -20.35 -4.20 -15.82
N ILE A 360 -20.29 -2.96 -15.38
CA ILE A 360 -19.06 -2.15 -15.42
C ILE A 360 -18.64 -1.78 -14.00
N PHE A 361 -17.34 -1.80 -13.77
CA PHE A 361 -16.71 -1.40 -12.51
C PHE A 361 -17.09 0.04 -12.08
N ASP A 362 -17.46 0.21 -10.81
CA ASP A 362 -17.87 1.48 -10.22
C ASP A 362 -16.89 1.97 -9.14
N PRO A 363 -16.02 2.96 -9.43
CA PRO A 363 -15.26 3.65 -8.40
C PRO A 363 -16.07 4.80 -7.78
N ILE A 364 -16.03 4.91 -6.45
CA ILE A 364 -16.60 6.06 -5.73
C ILE A 364 -15.72 6.47 -4.54
N ASN A 365 -15.56 7.78 -4.36
CA ASN A 365 -14.95 8.36 -3.16
C ASN A 365 -16.06 8.78 -2.19
N VAL A 366 -15.84 8.53 -0.91
CA VAL A 366 -16.80 8.79 0.16
C VAL A 366 -16.07 9.45 1.32
N SER A 367 -16.58 10.55 1.86
CA SER A 367 -15.97 11.19 3.03
C SER A 367 -16.12 10.33 4.29
N GLN A 368 -15.12 10.37 5.16
CA GLN A 368 -15.15 9.75 6.48
C GLN A 368 -16.42 10.18 7.23
N ASN A 369 -17.03 9.25 7.98
CA ASN A 369 -18.23 9.52 8.79
C ASN A 369 -19.49 10.00 8.03
N SER A 370 -19.46 10.02 6.69
CA SER A 370 -20.64 10.30 5.87
C SER A 370 -21.76 9.27 6.12
N VAL A 371 -23.00 9.64 5.81
CA VAL A 371 -24.17 8.78 6.02
C VAL A 371 -25.00 8.67 4.75
N ASN A 372 -25.39 7.44 4.41
CA ASN A 372 -26.29 7.11 3.30
C ASN A 372 -25.84 7.64 1.92
N THR A 373 -24.54 7.65 1.63
CA THR A 373 -23.99 8.05 0.33
C THR A 373 -24.59 7.21 -0.79
N VAL A 374 -25.08 7.88 -1.83
CA VAL A 374 -25.80 7.27 -2.96
C VAL A 374 -24.81 6.77 -4.00
N ILE A 375 -24.95 5.51 -4.42
CA ILE A 375 -24.13 4.85 -5.44
C ILE A 375 -25.06 4.34 -6.55
N ASN A 376 -25.05 5.00 -7.71
CA ASN A 376 -25.84 4.65 -8.89
C ASN A 376 -25.05 3.70 -9.79
N VAL A 377 -24.96 2.43 -9.39
CA VAL A 377 -24.21 1.39 -10.12
C VAL A 377 -24.72 1.14 -11.54
N LEU A 378 -25.96 1.54 -11.86
CA LEU A 378 -26.56 1.27 -13.17
C LEU A 378 -26.24 2.33 -14.23
N ASP A 379 -25.58 3.44 -13.86
CA ASP A 379 -25.35 4.57 -14.77
C ASP A 379 -24.36 4.24 -15.89
N ASN A 380 -23.39 3.36 -15.62
CA ASN A 380 -22.38 2.86 -16.56
C ASN A 380 -22.71 1.45 -17.10
N ASP A 381 -23.68 0.75 -16.52
CA ASP A 381 -24.06 -0.60 -16.93
C ASP A 381 -24.87 -0.65 -18.23
N ASN A 382 -24.67 -1.72 -19.01
CA ASN A 382 -25.37 -1.94 -20.27
C ASN A 382 -26.32 -3.13 -20.20
N PHE A 383 -27.60 -2.83 -19.99
CA PHE A 383 -28.71 -3.80 -20.04
C PHE A 383 -29.13 -4.18 -21.46
N GLY A 384 -28.55 -3.54 -22.48
CA GLY A 384 -29.05 -3.57 -23.84
C GLY A 384 -30.45 -3.00 -23.97
N SER A 385 -31.09 -3.21 -25.11
CA SER A 385 -32.35 -2.57 -25.43
C SER A 385 -33.56 -3.30 -24.84
N SER A 386 -33.36 -4.50 -24.28
CA SER A 386 -34.32 -5.17 -23.40
C SER A 386 -34.54 -4.33 -22.14
N GLY A 387 -33.53 -3.56 -21.75
CA GLY A 387 -33.53 -2.71 -20.57
C GLY A 387 -33.40 -3.54 -19.28
N PRO A 388 -33.22 -2.85 -18.15
CA PRO A 388 -33.15 -3.48 -16.85
C PRO A 388 -34.44 -4.25 -16.56
N ARG A 389 -34.31 -5.31 -15.78
CA ARG A 389 -35.48 -6.03 -15.28
C ARG A 389 -36.36 -5.06 -14.49
N ILE A 390 -37.64 -4.98 -14.86
CA ILE A 390 -38.63 -4.04 -14.27
C ILE A 390 -38.63 -4.02 -12.73
N SER A 391 -38.29 -5.12 -12.08
CA SER A 391 -38.17 -5.18 -10.63
C SER A 391 -37.04 -6.15 -10.28
N GLY A 392 -36.02 -5.63 -9.59
CA GLY A 392 -34.80 -6.37 -9.26
C GLY A 392 -33.86 -6.49 -10.45
N ALA A 393 -33.50 -5.34 -11.05
CA ALA A 393 -32.38 -5.26 -12.00
C ALA A 393 -31.04 -5.43 -11.30
N ILE A 394 -30.92 -5.05 -10.03
CA ILE A 394 -29.77 -5.37 -9.18
C ILE A 394 -30.13 -6.61 -8.37
N THR A 395 -29.31 -7.65 -8.47
CA THR A 395 -29.43 -8.94 -7.79
C THR A 395 -28.12 -9.34 -7.13
N ASP A 396 -28.19 -10.38 -6.28
CA ASP A 396 -27.06 -11.11 -5.67
C ASP A 396 -25.80 -10.28 -5.34
N PHE A 397 -25.91 -9.36 -4.38
CA PHE A 397 -24.80 -8.52 -3.93
C PHE A 397 -24.19 -8.98 -2.60
N THR A 398 -22.89 -8.74 -2.42
CA THR A 398 -22.18 -9.02 -1.17
C THR A 398 -22.23 -7.83 -0.22
N LEU A 399 -21.92 -8.05 1.06
CA LEU A 399 -21.75 -6.95 2.01
C LEU A 399 -20.28 -6.50 2.03
N PRO A 400 -20.04 -5.18 2.07
CA PRO A 400 -18.71 -4.65 2.31
C PRO A 400 -18.25 -4.95 3.75
N THR A 401 -16.95 -4.84 4.01
CA THR A 401 -16.34 -5.25 5.29
C THR A 401 -16.17 -4.11 6.29
N HIS A 402 -16.10 -2.86 5.81
CA HIS A 402 -15.84 -1.66 6.58
C HIS A 402 -16.97 -0.62 6.49
N GLY A 403 -18.15 -1.04 6.05
CA GLY A 403 -19.34 -0.23 6.02
C GLY A 403 -20.61 -1.07 5.90
N THR A 404 -21.72 -0.38 5.69
CA THR A 404 -23.03 -1.00 5.47
C THR A 404 -23.64 -0.48 4.18
N ILE A 405 -24.30 -1.37 3.44
CA ILE A 405 -25.08 -1.00 2.26
C ILE A 405 -26.55 -1.35 2.45
N SER A 406 -27.40 -0.56 1.82
CA SER A 406 -28.81 -0.91 1.60
C SER A 406 -29.19 -0.58 0.16
N LEU A 407 -29.88 -1.51 -0.50
CA LEU A 407 -30.46 -1.27 -1.82
C LEU A 407 -31.78 -0.50 -1.64
N SER A 408 -31.86 0.69 -2.22
CA SER A 408 -33.05 1.54 -2.24
C SER A 408 -33.70 1.47 -3.60
N ASP A 409 -35.02 1.28 -3.61
CA ASP A 409 -35.83 1.31 -4.84
C ASP A 409 -36.39 2.72 -5.12
N ASN A 410 -35.91 3.76 -4.43
CA ASN A 410 -36.42 5.13 -4.47
C ASN A 410 -37.95 5.29 -4.28
N GLY A 411 -38.64 4.25 -3.78
CA GLY A 411 -40.10 4.17 -3.71
C GLY A 411 -40.79 3.83 -5.04
N THR A 412 -40.05 3.38 -6.05
CA THR A 412 -40.45 3.05 -7.43
C THR A 412 -40.14 1.58 -7.80
N PRO A 413 -40.82 0.56 -7.22
CA PRO A 413 -40.50 -0.87 -7.44
C PRO A 413 -40.57 -1.43 -8.88
N ILE A 414 -41.01 -0.60 -9.84
CA ILE A 414 -41.19 -0.95 -11.25
C ILE A 414 -40.28 -0.15 -12.20
N ASP A 415 -39.49 0.79 -11.66
CA ASP A 415 -38.54 1.59 -12.39
C ASP A 415 -37.17 1.28 -11.82
N SER A 416 -36.41 0.39 -12.46
CA SER A 416 -35.11 -0.01 -11.90
C SER A 416 -33.97 0.94 -12.29
N TYR A 417 -34.22 1.98 -13.09
CA TYR A 417 -33.18 2.95 -13.43
C TYR A 417 -32.86 3.94 -12.30
N ASP A 418 -33.73 4.06 -11.30
CA ASP A 418 -33.49 4.87 -10.11
C ASP A 418 -33.25 4.03 -8.84
N ASP A 419 -33.01 2.72 -9.01
CA ASP A 419 -32.51 1.84 -7.96
C ASP A 419 -31.03 2.19 -7.68
N TYR A 420 -30.66 2.38 -6.41
CA TYR A 420 -29.29 2.73 -6.01
C TYR A 420 -28.89 2.05 -4.70
N PHE A 421 -27.59 1.85 -4.51
CA PHE A 421 -27.07 1.49 -3.20
C PHE A 421 -26.86 2.73 -2.34
N SER A 422 -27.24 2.64 -1.08
CA SER A 422 -26.90 3.62 -0.06
C SER A 422 -25.83 3.03 0.86
N TYR A 423 -24.64 3.62 0.86
CA TYR A 423 -23.49 3.20 1.64
C TYR A 423 -23.28 4.10 2.85
N THR A 424 -22.89 3.53 3.98
CA THR A 424 -22.44 4.26 5.17
C THR A 424 -21.17 3.57 5.67
N PRO A 425 -19.99 4.24 5.63
CA PRO A 425 -18.76 3.70 6.19
C PRO A 425 -18.92 3.48 7.71
N ASN A 426 -18.14 2.56 8.27
CA ASN A 426 -18.01 2.45 9.72
C ASN A 426 -17.42 3.75 10.28
N THR A 427 -17.81 4.11 11.50
CA THR A 427 -17.29 5.32 12.16
C THR A 427 -15.77 5.34 12.18
N ASP A 428 -15.19 6.48 11.80
CA ASP A 428 -13.76 6.76 11.70
C ASP A 428 -12.99 5.88 10.69
N PHE A 429 -13.67 5.09 9.86
CA PHE A 429 -13.02 4.28 8.84
C PHE A 429 -12.43 5.15 7.73
N ILE A 430 -11.12 5.00 7.50
CA ILE A 430 -10.39 5.53 6.35
C ILE A 430 -9.75 4.35 5.62
N GLY A 431 -9.75 4.39 4.30
CA GLY A 431 -9.23 3.35 3.44
C GLY A 431 -10.30 2.76 2.54
N THR A 432 -10.03 1.56 2.03
CA THR A 432 -10.83 1.00 0.95
C THR A 432 -11.81 -0.07 1.40
N ASP A 433 -12.98 -0.07 0.78
CA ASP A 433 -14.00 -1.09 0.92
C ASP A 433 -14.56 -1.43 -0.45
N PHE A 434 -15.20 -2.59 -0.57
CA PHE A 434 -15.78 -2.97 -1.85
C PHE A 434 -16.89 -4.01 -1.67
N PHE A 435 -17.76 -4.11 -2.67
CA PHE A 435 -18.72 -5.19 -2.77
C PHE A 435 -18.98 -5.54 -4.24
N ASN A 436 -19.43 -6.76 -4.48
CA ASN A 436 -19.85 -7.21 -5.80
C ASN A 436 -21.36 -7.11 -5.93
N TYR A 437 -21.86 -6.85 -7.13
CA TYR A 437 -23.27 -6.87 -7.47
C TYR A 437 -23.49 -7.57 -8.82
N GLU A 438 -24.71 -8.07 -9.03
CA GLU A 438 -25.15 -8.67 -10.28
C GLU A 438 -26.22 -7.78 -10.91
N ILE A 439 -26.11 -7.52 -12.21
CA ILE A 439 -27.21 -6.91 -12.98
C ILE A 439 -28.02 -7.98 -13.68
N THR A 440 -29.34 -7.76 -13.79
CA THR A 440 -30.28 -8.61 -14.51
C THR A 440 -31.09 -7.80 -15.52
N ASP A 441 -31.10 -8.23 -16.79
CA ASP A 441 -31.96 -7.63 -17.82
C ASP A 441 -33.42 -8.11 -17.77
N ALA A 442 -34.29 -7.48 -18.56
CA ALA A 442 -35.69 -7.91 -18.67
C ALA A 442 -35.87 -9.33 -19.23
N GLY A 443 -34.85 -9.90 -19.87
CA GLY A 443 -34.80 -11.28 -20.37
C GLY A 443 -34.40 -12.30 -19.30
N GLY A 444 -33.81 -11.86 -18.19
CA GLY A 444 -33.29 -12.70 -17.10
C GLY A 444 -31.83 -13.12 -17.26
N SER A 445 -31.10 -12.52 -18.20
CA SER A 445 -29.65 -12.67 -18.31
C SER A 445 -28.95 -11.86 -17.23
N VAL A 446 -27.76 -12.30 -16.81
CA VAL A 446 -27.00 -11.68 -15.72
C VAL A 446 -25.55 -11.40 -16.08
N ASP A 447 -24.96 -10.40 -15.45
CA ASP A 447 -23.52 -10.11 -15.44
C ASP A 447 -23.10 -9.48 -14.11
N VAL A 448 -21.81 -9.51 -13.78
CA VAL A 448 -21.29 -9.13 -12.45
C VAL A 448 -20.23 -8.05 -12.54
N ALA A 449 -20.27 -7.11 -11.60
CA ALA A 449 -19.27 -6.07 -11.44
C ALA A 449 -18.99 -5.79 -9.96
N SER A 450 -17.99 -4.95 -9.71
CA SER A 450 -17.55 -4.55 -8.38
C SER A 450 -17.73 -3.05 -8.20
N VAL A 451 -18.19 -2.66 -7.01
CA VAL A 451 -18.13 -1.28 -6.53
C VAL A 451 -16.90 -1.14 -5.65
N TYR A 452 -16.02 -0.21 -5.98
CA TYR A 452 -14.87 0.19 -5.18
C TYR A 452 -15.15 1.48 -4.46
N ILE A 453 -14.99 1.45 -3.15
CA ILE A 453 -15.23 2.58 -2.29
C ILE A 453 -13.91 2.97 -1.67
N THR A 454 -13.46 4.18 -1.94
CA THR A 454 -12.39 4.81 -1.16
C THR A 454 -13.05 5.71 -0.14
N THR A 455 -12.93 5.35 1.13
CA THR A 455 -13.32 6.24 2.22
C THR A 455 -12.11 7.11 2.54
N ALA A 456 -12.21 8.39 2.22
CA ALA A 456 -11.13 9.37 2.36
C ALA A 456 -11.38 10.26 3.58
N LEU A 457 -10.29 10.85 4.09
CA LEU A 457 -10.36 11.87 5.12
C LEU A 457 -11.09 13.13 4.58
N ASP A 458 -11.66 13.88 5.51
CA ASP A 458 -12.32 15.18 5.32
C ASP A 458 -11.73 16.05 6.44
N SER A 459 -10.54 16.61 6.17
CA SER A 459 -9.63 17.17 7.17
C SER A 459 -10.20 18.40 7.86
N ASP A 460 -10.89 19.27 7.12
CA ASP A 460 -11.52 20.49 7.61
C ASP A 460 -13.02 20.34 7.93
N SER A 461 -13.60 19.16 7.68
CA SER A 461 -15.00 18.82 7.96
C SER A 461 -16.02 19.70 7.23
N ASP A 462 -15.68 20.20 6.04
CA ASP A 462 -16.57 21.02 5.23
C ASP A 462 -17.57 20.20 4.38
N GLY A 463 -17.36 18.88 4.33
CA GLY A 463 -18.22 17.90 3.67
C GLY A 463 -17.77 17.51 2.26
N LEU A 464 -16.64 17.99 1.77
CA LEU A 464 -15.87 17.36 0.72
C LEU A 464 -14.86 16.37 1.33
N ASN A 465 -14.12 15.65 0.52
CA ASN A 465 -13.01 14.84 1.04
C ASN A 465 -11.74 15.31 0.36
N ASP A 466 -10.62 15.12 1.04
CA ASP A 466 -9.30 15.62 0.66
C ASP A 466 -8.87 15.18 -0.76
N ILE A 467 -9.44 14.09 -1.30
CA ILE A 467 -9.16 13.65 -2.68
C ILE A 467 -9.79 14.56 -3.74
N THR A 468 -10.89 15.22 -3.39
CA THR A 468 -11.72 16.05 -4.29
C THR A 468 -11.78 17.52 -3.92
N ASP A 469 -11.38 17.84 -2.69
CA ASP A 469 -11.07 19.19 -2.28
C ASP A 469 -9.80 19.67 -3.02
N LEU A 470 -9.63 20.98 -3.13
CA LEU A 470 -8.45 21.61 -3.72
C LEU A 470 -7.68 22.45 -2.69
N ASP A 471 -8.17 22.52 -1.46
CA ASP A 471 -7.67 23.31 -0.32
C ASP A 471 -8.12 22.59 0.98
N ASP A 472 -7.42 21.51 1.36
CA ASP A 472 -7.86 20.56 2.40
C ASP A 472 -7.92 21.13 3.83
N ASP A 473 -7.30 22.29 4.07
CA ASP A 473 -7.34 23.00 5.35
C ASP A 473 -7.94 24.41 5.25
N ASN A 474 -8.48 24.80 4.10
CA ASN A 474 -9.20 26.06 3.88
C ASN A 474 -8.39 27.32 4.28
N ASP A 475 -7.06 27.27 4.18
CA ASP A 475 -6.16 28.37 4.54
C ASP A 475 -6.05 29.44 3.42
N GLY A 476 -6.52 29.11 2.21
CA GLY A 476 -6.47 29.99 1.04
C GLY A 476 -5.28 29.74 0.11
N ILE A 477 -4.57 28.63 0.29
CA ILE A 477 -3.59 28.03 -0.61
C ILE A 477 -4.24 26.80 -1.25
N ILE A 478 -3.71 26.34 -2.38
CA ILE A 478 -4.25 25.13 -3.02
C ILE A 478 -3.22 24.03 -2.88
N ASP A 479 -3.66 22.79 -2.62
CA ASP A 479 -2.77 21.66 -2.32
C ASP A 479 -1.70 21.48 -3.40
N ALA A 480 -2.05 21.76 -4.66
CA ALA A 480 -1.14 21.69 -5.80
C ALA A 480 0.09 22.62 -5.70
N ASN A 481 0.06 23.63 -4.84
CA ASN A 481 1.19 24.51 -4.52
C ASN A 481 1.96 24.09 -3.26
N GLU A 482 1.36 23.24 -2.43
CA GLU A 482 1.93 22.71 -1.19
C GLU A 482 2.65 21.39 -1.39
N ILE A 483 2.42 20.68 -2.49
CA ILE A 483 3.11 19.43 -2.80
C ILE A 483 4.56 19.58 -3.31
N THR A 484 5.33 18.49 -3.26
CA THR A 484 6.72 18.42 -3.74
C THR A 484 6.81 18.22 -5.26
N GLU A 485 6.16 17.19 -5.80
CA GLU A 485 6.18 16.80 -7.22
C GLU A 485 4.93 15.98 -7.57
N CYS A 486 4.41 16.11 -8.79
CA CYS A 486 3.35 15.23 -9.33
C CYS A 486 3.82 14.47 -10.57
N ILE A 487 3.22 13.31 -10.78
CA ILE A 487 3.17 12.63 -12.08
C ILE A 487 1.71 12.50 -12.55
N ASP A 488 1.51 12.55 -13.86
CA ASP A 488 0.19 12.56 -14.52
C ASP A 488 0.27 11.73 -15.82
N ASP A 489 -0.56 10.68 -15.92
CA ASP A 489 -0.63 9.73 -17.05
C ASP A 489 0.73 9.12 -17.47
N ASP A 490 1.61 8.92 -16.48
CA ASP A 490 2.89 8.24 -16.66
C ASP A 490 2.74 6.72 -16.45
N TYR A 491 3.64 5.91 -17.01
CA TYR A 491 3.56 4.46 -16.87
C TYR A 491 4.88 3.74 -16.60
N PHE A 492 4.71 2.53 -16.08
CA PHE A 492 5.74 1.51 -16.00
C PHE A 492 5.22 0.24 -16.69
N ALA A 493 6.14 -0.51 -17.31
CA ALA A 493 5.78 -1.64 -18.15
C ALA A 493 6.76 -2.81 -18.05
N TRP A 494 6.24 -3.98 -18.38
CA TRP A 494 6.98 -5.21 -18.62
C TRP A 494 6.96 -5.44 -20.13
N GLU A 495 7.94 -4.87 -20.85
CA GLU A 495 7.94 -4.77 -22.31
C GLU A 495 8.44 -6.02 -23.03
N PHE A 496 8.81 -7.12 -22.36
CA PHE A 496 9.29 -8.41 -22.93
C PHE A 496 10.33 -8.38 -24.09
N ASN A 497 10.74 -7.21 -24.57
CA ASN A 497 11.32 -6.93 -25.87
C ASN A 497 12.72 -6.35 -25.71
N SER A 498 13.01 -5.75 -24.55
CA SER A 498 14.29 -5.11 -24.28
C SER A 498 14.62 -5.06 -22.77
N PRO A 499 15.19 -6.13 -22.19
CA PRO A 499 15.73 -7.32 -22.85
C PRO A 499 14.68 -8.35 -23.27
N VAL A 500 14.84 -8.92 -24.48
CA VAL A 500 14.00 -9.98 -25.01
C VAL A 500 13.81 -11.13 -24.02
N GLY A 501 12.55 -11.47 -23.73
CA GLY A 501 12.13 -12.59 -22.91
C GLY A 501 12.30 -12.37 -21.40
N THR A 502 12.64 -11.16 -20.96
CA THR A 502 12.63 -10.85 -19.54
C THR A 502 11.19 -10.79 -19.03
N ARG A 503 10.98 -11.28 -17.81
CA ARG A 503 9.71 -11.15 -17.10
C ARG A 503 9.74 -10.04 -16.05
N THR A 504 10.83 -9.28 -15.97
CA THR A 504 11.00 -8.17 -15.03
C THR A 504 10.34 -6.91 -15.57
N ASN A 505 9.94 -6.00 -14.70
CA ASN A 505 9.67 -4.62 -15.13
C ASN A 505 10.97 -4.03 -15.70
N ASP A 506 10.94 -3.58 -16.94
CA ASP A 506 12.12 -3.13 -17.70
C ASP A 506 11.94 -1.75 -18.32
N PHE A 507 10.75 -1.15 -18.20
CA PHE A 507 10.48 0.21 -18.63
C PHE A 507 9.75 1.04 -17.57
N ILE A 508 10.24 2.27 -17.38
CA ILE A 508 9.62 3.30 -16.55
C ILE A 508 9.72 4.60 -17.35
N GLN A 509 8.58 5.22 -17.66
CA GLN A 509 8.51 6.46 -18.44
C GLN A 509 9.12 7.64 -17.68
N ASN A 510 8.70 7.80 -16.43
CA ASN A 510 9.12 8.89 -15.55
C ASN A 510 9.87 8.32 -14.32
N PRO A 511 11.15 8.69 -14.10
CA PRO A 511 11.92 8.22 -12.95
C PRO A 511 11.28 8.51 -11.59
N ALA A 512 10.40 9.52 -11.48
CA ALA A 512 9.62 9.80 -10.27
C ALA A 512 8.85 8.55 -9.78
N ILE A 513 8.36 7.71 -10.72
CA ILE A 513 7.66 6.46 -10.39
C ILE A 513 8.52 5.55 -9.50
N SER A 514 9.80 5.37 -9.81
CA SER A 514 10.70 4.51 -9.01
C SER A 514 11.42 5.24 -7.89
N ASN A 515 11.47 6.57 -7.94
CA ASN A 515 12.08 7.37 -6.88
C ASN A 515 11.18 7.43 -5.63
N TRP A 516 9.87 7.60 -5.81
CA TRP A 516 8.96 7.83 -4.68
C TRP A 516 7.57 7.20 -4.79
N LEU A 517 7.08 6.75 -5.96
CA LEU A 517 5.73 6.15 -6.05
C LEU A 517 5.72 4.63 -5.80
N ILE A 518 6.66 3.89 -6.40
CA ILE A 518 6.71 2.42 -6.39
C ILE A 518 8.04 1.97 -5.81
N SER A 519 7.98 1.20 -4.73
CA SER A 519 9.15 0.66 -4.04
C SER A 519 9.69 -0.62 -4.66
N SER A 520 8.82 -1.43 -5.28
CA SER A 520 9.24 -2.68 -5.93
C SER A 520 8.21 -3.20 -6.95
N THR A 521 8.69 -4.02 -7.88
CA THR A 521 7.87 -4.81 -8.80
C THR A 521 8.29 -6.27 -8.74
N THR A 522 7.37 -7.17 -9.07
CA THR A 522 7.66 -8.60 -9.22
C THR A 522 7.78 -8.97 -10.70
N ASN A 523 8.35 -10.15 -10.95
CA ASN A 523 8.36 -10.71 -12.28
C ASN A 523 6.97 -11.22 -12.65
N VAL A 524 6.63 -11.17 -13.93
CA VAL A 524 5.43 -11.81 -14.48
C VAL A 524 5.47 -13.31 -14.18
N THR A 525 4.40 -13.82 -13.59
CA THR A 525 4.21 -15.25 -13.31
C THR A 525 2.91 -15.76 -13.92
N THR A 526 2.74 -17.08 -13.97
CA THR A 526 1.49 -17.71 -14.37
C THR A 526 0.96 -18.58 -13.24
N GLY A 527 -0.37 -18.63 -13.10
CA GLY A 527 -1.06 -19.54 -12.19
C GLY A 527 -0.81 -21.01 -12.56
N THR A 528 -1.14 -21.92 -11.63
CA THR A 528 -0.77 -23.34 -11.81
C THR A 528 -1.54 -24.07 -12.90
N GLY A 529 -2.67 -23.52 -13.35
CA GLY A 529 -3.43 -24.01 -14.51
C GLY A 529 -2.85 -23.59 -15.85
N LEU A 530 -2.00 -22.56 -15.87
CA LEU A 530 -1.50 -21.95 -17.10
C LEU A 530 0.01 -22.16 -17.25
N THR A 531 0.42 -22.73 -18.39
CA THR A 531 1.84 -22.84 -18.72
C THR A 531 2.28 -21.60 -19.50
N GLY A 532 3.07 -20.72 -18.87
CA GLY A 532 3.72 -19.60 -19.55
C GLY A 532 5.19 -19.88 -19.87
N ASP A 533 5.61 -19.76 -21.13
CA ASP A 533 7.03 -19.76 -21.56
C ASP A 533 7.38 -18.45 -22.28
N SER A 534 8.59 -17.93 -22.10
CA SER A 534 9.03 -16.69 -22.78
C SER A 534 10.32 -16.93 -23.58
N PRO A 535 10.25 -17.72 -24.66
CA PRO A 535 11.41 -18.05 -25.49
C PRO A 535 11.81 -16.91 -26.45
N GLY A 536 10.92 -15.92 -26.61
CA GLY A 536 11.00 -14.83 -27.55
C GLY A 536 10.77 -13.49 -26.87
N ALA A 537 10.21 -12.53 -27.59
CA ALA A 537 9.99 -11.19 -27.10
C ALA A 537 8.53 -11.01 -26.70
N GLU A 538 7.97 -12.10 -26.16
CA GLU A 538 6.57 -12.27 -25.80
C GLU A 538 6.45 -13.38 -24.74
N LEU A 539 5.32 -13.45 -24.03
CA LEU A 539 4.93 -14.56 -23.16
C LEU A 539 3.93 -15.47 -23.90
N GLN A 540 4.34 -16.71 -24.16
CA GLN A 540 3.53 -17.73 -24.81
C GLN A 540 2.71 -18.47 -23.76
N LEU A 541 1.39 -18.44 -23.91
CA LEU A 541 0.43 -19.05 -22.99
C LEU A 541 -0.14 -20.34 -23.59
N PHE A 542 0.07 -21.44 -22.89
CA PHE A 542 -0.47 -22.76 -23.21
C PHE A 542 -1.45 -23.19 -22.12
N ASP A 543 -2.30 -24.18 -22.45
CA ASP A 543 -3.24 -24.81 -21.52
C ASP A 543 -4.32 -23.82 -21.00
N ILE A 544 -4.82 -22.94 -21.87
CA ILE A 544 -6.03 -22.14 -21.59
C ILE A 544 -7.25 -23.02 -21.88
N ASP A 545 -7.66 -23.81 -20.89
CA ASP A 545 -8.72 -24.80 -21.00
C ASP A 545 -10.06 -24.29 -20.42
N ALA A 546 -10.04 -23.23 -19.61
CA ALA A 546 -11.25 -22.59 -19.09
C ALA A 546 -12.07 -21.92 -20.20
N ILE A 547 -13.41 -21.99 -20.12
CA ILE A 547 -14.33 -21.37 -21.09
C ILE A 547 -14.95 -20.08 -20.55
N THR A 548 -14.94 -19.90 -19.23
CA THR A 548 -15.52 -18.73 -18.55
C THR A 548 -14.57 -18.18 -17.49
N TYR A 549 -14.75 -16.92 -17.12
CA TYR A 549 -14.02 -16.30 -16.01
C TYR A 549 -14.08 -17.15 -14.72
N GLY A 550 -15.27 -17.62 -14.33
CA GLY A 550 -15.42 -18.46 -13.14
C GLY A 550 -14.67 -19.79 -13.21
N GLU A 551 -14.55 -20.39 -14.40
CA GLU A 551 -13.73 -21.58 -14.61
C GLU A 551 -12.23 -21.27 -14.55
N ALA A 552 -11.78 -20.13 -15.09
CA ALA A 552 -10.38 -19.72 -15.04
C ALA A 552 -9.92 -19.46 -13.60
N VAL A 553 -10.79 -18.88 -12.76
CA VAL A 553 -10.55 -18.73 -11.32
C VAL A 553 -10.40 -20.08 -10.64
N LEU A 554 -11.28 -21.04 -10.93
CA LEU A 554 -11.24 -22.38 -10.31
C LEU A 554 -10.05 -23.23 -10.78
N GLN A 555 -9.52 -22.95 -11.96
CA GLN A 555 -8.43 -23.69 -12.59
C GLN A 555 -7.06 -23.01 -12.39
N ASP A 556 -7.00 -21.85 -11.73
CA ASP A 556 -5.78 -21.03 -11.61
C ASP A 556 -5.15 -20.70 -12.98
N GLU A 557 -5.99 -20.38 -13.97
CA GLU A 557 -5.57 -19.98 -15.31
C GLU A 557 -5.45 -18.45 -15.41
N TYR A 558 -4.31 -17.91 -14.98
CA TYR A 558 -4.05 -16.47 -15.02
C TYR A 558 -2.57 -16.13 -15.23
N VAL A 559 -2.33 -14.92 -15.74
CA VAL A 559 -1.04 -14.22 -15.65
C VAL A 559 -1.09 -13.27 -14.45
N GLU A 560 -0.03 -13.22 -13.65
CA GLU A 560 0.03 -12.36 -12.46
C GLU A 560 1.25 -11.46 -12.52
N VAL A 561 1.02 -10.19 -12.17
CA VAL A 561 2.05 -9.20 -11.88
C VAL A 561 1.78 -8.58 -10.52
N SER A 562 2.81 -8.04 -9.90
CA SER A 562 2.65 -7.29 -8.67
C SER A 562 3.61 -6.11 -8.60
N PHE A 563 3.17 -5.09 -7.89
CA PHE A 563 4.00 -3.96 -7.53
C PHE A 563 3.65 -3.51 -6.11
N THR A 564 4.58 -2.82 -5.46
CA THR A 564 4.37 -2.28 -4.12
C THR A 564 4.54 -0.77 -4.19
N THR A 565 3.55 -0.03 -3.74
CA THR A 565 3.66 1.42 -3.55
C THR A 565 4.73 1.74 -2.50
N ALA A 566 5.31 2.94 -2.55
CA ALA A 566 6.24 3.39 -1.52
C ALA A 566 5.48 3.89 -0.28
N SER A 567 6.23 4.11 0.81
CA SER A 567 5.75 4.73 2.06
C SER A 567 6.00 6.25 2.06
N GLY A 568 5.76 6.89 0.92
CA GLY A 568 6.33 8.18 0.57
C GLY A 568 5.52 9.41 0.99
N ARG A 569 4.38 9.24 1.68
CA ARG A 569 3.34 10.27 1.82
C ARG A 569 2.87 10.71 0.42
N LEU A 570 1.86 10.04 -0.12
CA LEU A 570 1.37 10.16 -1.49
C LEU A 570 -0.03 10.78 -1.51
N VAL A 571 -0.18 11.88 -2.26
CA VAL A 571 -1.50 12.47 -2.55
C VAL A 571 -2.14 11.74 -3.72
N ASN A 572 -3.36 11.26 -3.52
CA ASN A 572 -4.24 10.69 -4.54
C ASN A 572 -3.54 9.75 -5.56
N PRO A 573 -2.78 8.72 -5.12
CA PRO A 573 -2.14 7.81 -6.05
C PRO A 573 -3.21 6.92 -6.70
N ILE A 574 -3.30 6.93 -8.02
CA ILE A 574 -4.29 6.17 -8.78
C ILE A 574 -3.66 5.35 -9.90
N ILE A 575 -4.29 4.24 -10.24
CA ILE A 575 -4.17 3.60 -11.54
C ILE A 575 -5.24 4.19 -12.44
N GLU A 576 -4.82 4.79 -13.55
CA GLU A 576 -5.74 5.33 -14.56
C GLU A 576 -6.07 4.31 -15.64
N ARG A 577 -5.14 3.37 -15.88
CA ARG A 577 -5.28 2.40 -16.95
C ARG A 577 -4.36 1.21 -16.75
N ILE A 578 -4.91 0.04 -17.04
CA ILE A 578 -4.15 -1.20 -17.19
C ILE A 578 -4.38 -1.69 -18.61
N GLY A 579 -3.34 -2.18 -19.26
CA GLY A 579 -3.55 -2.86 -20.52
C GLY A 579 -2.32 -3.53 -21.06
N MET A 580 -2.50 -4.07 -22.25
CA MET A 580 -1.49 -4.86 -22.92
C MET A 580 -1.25 -4.30 -24.31
N ASN A 581 0.00 -3.93 -24.59
CA ASN A 581 0.43 -3.69 -25.95
C ASN A 581 0.79 -5.04 -26.57
N TRP A 582 0.09 -5.41 -27.63
CA TRP A 582 0.51 -6.54 -28.45
C TRP A 582 1.38 -6.01 -29.58
N TYR A 583 2.61 -6.53 -29.70
CA TYR A 583 3.51 -6.19 -30.80
C TYR A 583 3.89 -7.42 -31.62
N GLN A 584 3.81 -7.31 -32.96
CA GLN A 584 4.34 -8.38 -33.81
C GLN A 584 5.87 -8.34 -33.80
N ASN A 585 6.50 -9.32 -33.15
CA ASN A 585 7.95 -9.45 -33.14
C ASN A 585 8.55 -9.54 -34.54
N SER A 586 9.60 -8.76 -34.76
CA SER A 586 10.26 -8.52 -36.06
C SER A 586 10.84 -9.75 -36.78
N GLY A 587 10.59 -10.97 -36.28
CA GLY A 587 11.10 -12.24 -36.80
C GLY A 587 10.08 -13.30 -37.23
N GLY A 588 8.77 -13.17 -37.01
CA GLY A 588 7.86 -14.34 -37.08
C GLY A 588 6.56 -14.17 -37.85
N SER A 589 6.25 -15.11 -38.74
CA SER A 589 4.90 -15.35 -39.25
C SER A 589 3.94 -15.91 -38.18
N ALA A 590 4.34 -16.00 -36.91
CA ALA A 590 3.59 -16.62 -35.83
C ALA A 590 2.44 -15.71 -35.37
N VAL A 591 1.24 -16.26 -35.33
CA VAL A 591 -0.02 -15.62 -34.95
C VAL A 591 -0.60 -16.45 -33.81
N GLY A 592 -0.59 -15.92 -32.59
CA GLY A 592 -1.13 -16.59 -31.41
C GLY A 592 -2.65 -16.75 -31.49
N ASN A 593 -3.18 -17.75 -30.79
CA ASN A 593 -4.61 -17.96 -30.66
C ASN A 593 -5.26 -16.80 -29.86
N SER A 594 -6.41 -16.31 -30.31
CA SER A 594 -7.25 -15.37 -29.57
C SER A 594 -7.83 -16.02 -28.33
N TYR A 595 -8.09 -15.21 -27.30
CA TYR A 595 -8.63 -15.62 -26.01
C TYR A 595 -9.31 -14.42 -25.34
N ASP A 596 -10.15 -14.68 -24.34
CA ASP A 596 -10.77 -13.64 -23.53
C ASP A 596 -10.03 -13.49 -22.21
N VAL A 597 -10.04 -12.27 -21.67
CA VAL A 597 -9.47 -11.97 -20.37
C VAL A 597 -10.44 -11.28 -19.43
N ALA A 598 -10.26 -11.56 -18.14
CA ALA A 598 -10.82 -10.79 -17.04
C ALA A 598 -9.69 -10.36 -16.11
N VAL A 599 -9.73 -9.10 -15.68
CA VAL A 599 -8.68 -8.49 -14.86
C VAL A 599 -9.21 -8.20 -13.48
N ALA A 600 -8.53 -8.75 -12.49
CA ALA A 600 -8.82 -8.53 -11.09
C ALA A 600 -7.58 -8.04 -10.35
N ILE A 601 -7.80 -7.19 -9.35
CA ILE A 601 -6.75 -6.62 -8.50
C ILE A 601 -7.00 -6.99 -7.03
N SER A 602 -5.93 -7.20 -6.28
CA SER A 602 -5.98 -7.55 -4.85
C SER A 602 -4.80 -6.95 -4.10
N LYS A 603 -5.02 -6.57 -2.85
CA LYS A 603 -3.99 -6.12 -1.90
C LYS A 603 -3.63 -7.15 -0.83
N ASP A 604 -4.29 -8.31 -0.82
CA ASP A 604 -4.15 -9.35 0.21
C ASP A 604 -3.81 -10.73 -0.38
N ASN A 605 -3.18 -10.72 -1.56
CA ASN A 605 -2.80 -11.93 -2.30
C ASN A 605 -4.02 -12.81 -2.66
N PHE A 606 -5.09 -12.17 -3.12
CA PHE A 606 -6.34 -12.80 -3.57
C PHE A 606 -7.08 -13.59 -2.48
N VAL A 607 -6.95 -13.18 -1.21
CA VAL A 607 -7.94 -13.58 -0.19
C VAL A 607 -9.25 -12.85 -0.47
N THR A 608 -9.14 -11.58 -0.83
CA THR A 608 -10.18 -10.76 -1.45
C THR A 608 -9.68 -10.21 -2.78
N SER A 609 -10.58 -9.96 -3.71
CA SER A 609 -10.22 -9.38 -5.00
C SER A 609 -11.36 -8.59 -5.60
N MET A 610 -10.98 -7.60 -6.38
CA MET A 610 -11.88 -6.74 -7.12
C MET A 610 -11.82 -7.08 -8.61
N LEU A 611 -12.96 -7.25 -9.26
CA LEU A 611 -13.03 -7.40 -10.70
C LEU A 611 -13.06 -6.01 -11.33
N LEU A 612 -12.03 -5.65 -12.09
CA LEU A 612 -11.94 -4.36 -12.78
C LEU A 612 -12.68 -4.41 -14.13
N TYR A 613 -12.53 -5.51 -14.86
CA TYR A 613 -13.22 -5.71 -16.13
C TYR A 613 -13.16 -7.19 -16.58
N SER A 614 -14.10 -7.62 -17.41
CA SER A 614 -14.19 -9.00 -17.92
C SER A 614 -14.63 -9.08 -19.38
N ASP A 615 -14.46 -10.27 -19.97
CA ASP A 615 -14.84 -10.60 -21.34
C ASP A 615 -14.16 -9.71 -22.40
N ILE A 616 -12.93 -9.28 -22.12
CA ILE A 616 -12.10 -8.52 -23.05
C ILE A 616 -11.45 -9.49 -24.03
N LYS A 617 -11.76 -9.38 -25.33
CA LYS A 617 -11.16 -10.24 -26.35
C LYS A 617 -9.78 -9.77 -26.76
N VAL A 618 -8.76 -10.55 -26.41
CA VAL A 618 -7.40 -10.37 -26.90
C VAL A 618 -7.22 -11.20 -28.16
N HIS A 619 -6.73 -10.57 -29.22
CA HIS A 619 -6.59 -11.19 -30.54
C HIS A 619 -5.39 -10.64 -31.30
N TYR A 620 -5.10 -11.24 -32.46
CA TYR A 620 -4.05 -10.73 -33.33
C TYR A 620 -4.40 -9.33 -33.87
N PRO A 621 -3.49 -8.35 -33.86
CA PRO A 621 -3.79 -6.96 -34.21
C PRO A 621 -4.47 -6.78 -35.57
N ASP A 622 -5.54 -5.99 -35.61
CA ASP A 622 -6.31 -5.68 -36.85
C ASP A 622 -5.45 -5.07 -37.96
N ASN A 623 -4.46 -4.25 -37.58
CA ASN A 623 -3.53 -3.61 -38.50
C ASN A 623 -2.31 -4.50 -38.86
N GLY A 624 -2.23 -5.68 -38.26
CA GLY A 624 -1.18 -6.68 -38.44
C GLY A 624 0.19 -6.29 -37.87
N ILE A 625 0.29 -5.23 -37.05
CA ILE A 625 1.55 -4.73 -36.50
C ILE A 625 1.48 -4.58 -34.98
N SER A 626 0.51 -3.82 -34.47
CA SER A 626 0.37 -3.57 -33.02
C SER A 626 -1.00 -3.01 -32.64
N GLU A 627 -1.49 -3.41 -31.47
CA GLU A 627 -2.75 -2.96 -30.87
C GLU A 627 -2.60 -2.89 -29.35
N PHE A 628 -3.26 -1.92 -28.71
CA PHE A 628 -3.34 -1.83 -27.26
C PHE A 628 -4.72 -2.31 -26.79
N PHE A 629 -4.73 -3.32 -25.95
CA PHE A 629 -5.94 -3.85 -25.32
C PHE A 629 -6.13 -3.20 -23.95
N ASP A 630 -7.25 -2.49 -23.79
CA ASP A 630 -7.61 -1.83 -22.54
C ASP A 630 -8.25 -2.84 -21.59
N PHE A 631 -7.66 -2.99 -20.41
CA PHE A 631 -8.13 -3.91 -19.38
C PHE A 631 -8.90 -3.20 -18.27
N MET A 632 -9.10 -1.90 -18.40
CA MET A 632 -10.00 -1.11 -17.58
C MET A 632 -11.03 -0.40 -18.47
N PRO A 633 -12.26 -0.17 -17.99
CA PRO A 633 -13.22 0.69 -18.67
C PRO A 633 -12.66 2.09 -18.88
N THR A 634 -12.91 2.69 -20.05
CA THR A 634 -12.41 4.04 -20.35
C THR A 634 -12.95 5.07 -19.35
N GLY A 635 -12.04 5.82 -18.71
CA GLY A 635 -12.38 6.87 -17.75
C GLY A 635 -12.62 6.37 -16.32
N SER A 636 -12.43 5.08 -16.06
CA SER A 636 -12.37 4.56 -14.69
C SER A 636 -10.96 4.72 -14.11
N SER A 637 -10.86 4.82 -12.78
CA SER A 637 -9.60 4.83 -12.04
C SER A 637 -9.68 3.94 -10.81
N PHE A 638 -8.53 3.54 -10.28
CA PHE A 638 -8.41 2.74 -9.07
C PHE A 638 -7.41 3.39 -8.11
N ASN A 639 -7.89 3.86 -6.96
CA ASN A 639 -7.05 4.44 -5.90
C ASN A 639 -6.10 3.40 -5.29
N LEU A 640 -4.86 3.81 -5.07
CA LEU A 640 -3.81 3.05 -4.44
C LEU A 640 -3.64 3.47 -2.97
N GLU A 641 -3.22 2.54 -2.14
CA GLU A 641 -2.80 2.77 -0.76
C GLU A 641 -1.28 2.79 -0.69
N GLU A 642 -0.72 3.58 0.22
CA GLU A 642 0.72 3.58 0.50
C GLU A 642 1.22 2.25 1.06
N ASN A 643 2.51 1.97 0.83
CA ASN A 643 3.20 0.78 1.34
C ASN A 643 2.41 -0.53 1.14
N THR A 644 1.68 -0.63 0.04
CA THR A 644 0.72 -1.70 -0.23
C THR A 644 1.15 -2.46 -1.47
N THR A 645 1.23 -3.78 -1.34
CA THR A 645 1.52 -4.67 -2.47
C THR A 645 0.21 -5.00 -3.18
N TYR A 646 0.09 -4.52 -4.42
CA TYR A 646 -1.01 -4.88 -5.30
C TYR A 646 -0.58 -6.02 -6.22
N ALA A 647 -1.40 -7.07 -6.27
CA ALA A 647 -1.32 -8.15 -7.24
C ALA A 647 -2.45 -8.00 -8.25
N ILE A 648 -2.11 -8.03 -9.53
CA ILE A 648 -3.06 -8.00 -10.65
C ILE A 648 -3.03 -9.37 -11.31
N ARG A 649 -4.19 -10.02 -11.39
CA ARG A 649 -4.38 -11.26 -12.15
C ARG A 649 -5.19 -10.98 -13.40
N ILE A 650 -4.63 -11.40 -14.53
CA ILE A 650 -5.26 -11.43 -15.84
C ILE A 650 -5.67 -12.89 -16.06
N TYR A 651 -6.92 -13.22 -15.75
CA TYR A 651 -7.48 -14.54 -15.97
C TYR A 651 -7.73 -14.73 -17.46
N SER A 652 -7.19 -15.78 -18.04
CA SER A 652 -7.31 -16.10 -19.47
C SER A 652 -8.28 -17.25 -19.66
N TYR A 653 -9.21 -17.13 -20.60
CA TYR A 653 -10.19 -18.18 -20.90
C TYR A 653 -10.67 -18.11 -22.35
N ASN A 654 -11.42 -19.12 -22.77
CA ASN A 654 -12.11 -19.21 -24.05
C ASN A 654 -11.18 -19.03 -25.26
N GLN A 655 -10.06 -19.74 -25.30
CA GLN A 655 -9.14 -19.74 -26.43
C GLN A 655 -9.82 -20.25 -27.73
N GLN A 656 -9.56 -19.61 -28.87
CA GLN A 656 -10.27 -19.87 -30.14
C GLN A 656 -9.51 -20.68 -31.20
N ASN A 657 -8.29 -21.17 -30.94
CA ASN A 657 -7.49 -21.98 -31.89
C ASN A 657 -7.42 -21.43 -33.34
N ASP A 658 -7.50 -20.11 -33.49
CA ASP A 658 -7.54 -19.33 -34.73
C ASP A 658 -6.15 -18.82 -35.16
N GLY A 659 -5.12 -19.08 -34.35
CA GLY A 659 -3.73 -18.79 -34.64
C GLY A 659 -3.05 -19.86 -35.49
N ASN A 660 -1.81 -19.58 -35.89
CA ASN A 660 -0.95 -20.55 -36.60
C ASN A 660 0.15 -21.16 -35.71
N VAL A 661 0.06 -20.93 -34.40
CA VAL A 661 0.88 -21.55 -33.35
C VAL A 661 -0.04 -22.13 -32.26
N PRO A 662 0.41 -23.15 -31.51
CA PRO A 662 -0.44 -23.85 -30.54
C PRO A 662 -0.60 -23.11 -29.19
N TYR A 663 -0.41 -21.79 -29.17
CA TYR A 663 -0.41 -20.98 -27.96
C TYR A 663 -1.03 -19.61 -28.20
N SER A 664 -1.53 -19.00 -27.13
CA SER A 664 -1.90 -17.58 -27.09
C SER A 664 -0.70 -16.72 -26.71
N VAL A 665 -0.75 -15.43 -27.02
CA VAL A 665 0.33 -14.50 -26.71
C VAL A 665 -0.14 -13.47 -25.70
N PHE A 666 0.71 -13.23 -24.72
CA PHE A 666 0.66 -12.09 -23.80
C PHE A 666 1.95 -11.31 -24.00
N ASP A 667 1.85 -10.00 -24.12
CA ASP A 667 2.95 -9.13 -24.49
C ASP A 667 2.92 -7.84 -23.66
N ASP A 668 3.88 -6.94 -23.82
CA ASP A 668 4.04 -5.64 -23.16
C ASP A 668 2.89 -5.20 -22.20
N PHE A 669 2.98 -5.59 -20.93
CA PHE A 669 1.98 -5.23 -19.94
C PHE A 669 2.29 -3.87 -19.35
N THR A 670 1.32 -2.97 -19.31
CA THR A 670 1.47 -1.57 -18.93
C THR A 670 0.49 -1.19 -17.82
N VAL A 671 0.99 -0.43 -16.83
CA VAL A 671 0.18 0.22 -15.79
C VAL A 671 0.45 1.71 -15.83
N ARG A 672 -0.60 2.50 -16.10
CA ARG A 672 -0.58 3.97 -16.07
C ARG A 672 -1.05 4.48 -14.72
N VAL A 673 -0.31 5.41 -14.15
CA VAL A 673 -0.48 5.92 -12.81
C VAL A 673 -0.33 7.44 -12.76
N SER A 674 -1.07 8.03 -11.84
CA SER A 674 -0.98 9.45 -11.46
C SER A 674 -0.90 9.52 -9.94
N ALA A 675 -0.09 10.42 -9.42
CA ALA A 675 0.10 10.62 -7.98
C ALA A 675 0.88 11.92 -7.75
N CYS A 676 0.76 12.52 -6.57
CA CYS A 676 1.69 13.55 -6.11
C CYS A 676 2.40 13.12 -4.82
N GLN A 677 3.58 13.68 -4.59
CA GLN A 677 4.36 13.48 -3.37
C GLN A 677 4.12 14.66 -2.43
N GLU A 678 3.76 14.37 -1.19
CA GLU A 678 3.54 15.39 -0.15
C GLU A 678 4.78 16.27 0.08
N ARG A 679 4.56 17.50 0.55
CA ARG A 679 5.58 18.28 1.26
C ARG A 679 5.24 18.26 2.75
N ASN A 680 6.28 18.34 3.55
CA ASN A 680 6.18 18.62 4.96
C ASN A 680 7.39 19.51 5.29
N SER A 681 7.14 20.80 5.50
CA SER A 681 8.16 21.85 5.56
C SER A 681 8.88 21.91 6.91
N ASP A 682 8.19 21.61 8.02
CA ASP A 682 8.75 21.61 9.37
C ASP A 682 9.19 20.22 9.90
N SER A 683 8.99 19.16 9.11
CA SER A 683 9.23 17.75 9.42
C SER A 683 8.34 17.13 10.52
N ASP A 684 7.14 17.65 10.74
CA ASP A 684 6.18 17.12 11.70
C ASP A 684 5.34 15.93 11.13
N THR A 685 4.14 15.71 11.68
CA THR A 685 3.22 14.68 11.22
C THR A 685 2.20 15.14 10.18
N LEU A 686 1.97 16.44 10.00
CA LEU A 686 0.98 17.01 9.08
C LEU A 686 1.67 17.46 7.77
N PRO A 687 1.27 16.95 6.60
CA PRO A 687 1.67 17.54 5.33
C PRO A 687 1.19 18.99 5.19
N ASP A 688 1.95 19.81 4.47
CA ASP A 688 1.67 21.25 4.30
C ASP A 688 0.22 21.53 3.85
N HIS A 689 -0.32 20.74 2.92
CA HIS A 689 -1.69 20.95 2.41
C HIS A 689 -2.82 20.67 3.44
N ILE A 690 -2.48 20.13 4.62
CA ILE A 690 -3.42 19.98 5.75
C ILE A 690 -2.89 20.63 7.05
N ASP A 691 -1.79 21.39 6.95
CA ASP A 691 -1.16 22.03 8.09
C ASP A 691 -1.35 23.54 8.01
N SER A 692 -2.21 24.06 8.89
CA SER A 692 -2.52 25.49 9.01
C SER A 692 -1.33 26.41 9.37
N ASP A 693 -0.16 25.86 9.67
CA ASP A 693 1.11 26.53 10.00
C ASP A 693 2.29 25.65 9.51
N SER A 694 2.41 25.49 8.19
CA SER A 694 3.29 24.53 7.51
C SER A 694 4.77 24.60 7.91
N ASP A 695 5.25 25.76 8.35
CA ASP A 695 6.62 25.95 8.81
C ASP A 695 6.78 26.13 10.34
N ASN A 696 5.66 26.11 11.05
CA ASN A 696 5.52 26.05 12.51
C ASN A 696 6.24 27.19 13.23
N ASP A 697 6.13 28.39 12.66
CA ASP A 697 6.72 29.61 13.21
C ASP A 697 5.74 30.43 14.07
N GLY A 698 4.48 29.97 14.16
CA GLY A 698 3.39 30.60 14.90
C GLY A 698 2.57 31.61 14.09
N CYS A 699 2.84 31.77 12.80
CA CYS A 699 2.08 32.55 11.84
C CYS A 699 1.30 31.63 10.91
N VAL A 700 -0.03 31.65 10.98
CA VAL A 700 -0.84 30.77 10.14
C VAL A 700 -0.69 31.09 8.65
N ASP A 701 -0.71 30.03 7.84
CA ASP A 701 -0.42 30.04 6.41
C ASP A 701 -1.34 30.99 5.65
N SER A 702 -2.61 31.08 6.06
CA SER A 702 -3.58 32.03 5.52
C SER A 702 -3.11 33.49 5.62
N ILE A 703 -2.44 33.89 6.71
CA ILE A 703 -1.88 35.24 6.88
C ILE A 703 -0.59 35.40 6.06
N GLU A 704 0.24 34.36 5.98
CA GLU A 704 1.50 34.36 5.24
C GLU A 704 1.35 34.43 3.73
N ALA A 705 0.34 33.72 3.22
CA ALA A 705 -0.16 33.86 1.87
C ALA A 705 -0.62 35.30 1.61
N GLY A 706 -0.96 36.08 2.64
CA GLY A 706 -1.38 37.49 2.53
C GLY A 706 -2.88 37.67 2.60
N HIS A 707 -3.59 36.72 3.21
CA HIS A 707 -5.00 36.80 3.53
C HIS A 707 -5.21 37.27 4.98
N THR A 708 -6.42 37.07 5.52
CA THR A 708 -6.78 37.54 6.86
C THR A 708 -7.60 36.48 7.57
N ASP A 709 -7.28 36.25 8.84
CA ASP A 709 -8.05 35.46 9.81
C ASP A 709 -8.55 36.40 10.94
N PRO A 710 -9.75 37.00 10.82
CA PRO A 710 -10.25 37.95 11.81
C PRO A 710 -10.83 37.34 13.10
N ASP A 711 -11.19 36.06 13.10
CA ASP A 711 -11.73 35.33 14.25
C ASP A 711 -10.74 34.38 14.94
N GLY A 712 -9.53 34.25 14.40
CA GLY A 712 -8.40 33.56 15.00
C GLY A 712 -8.56 32.04 14.99
N ASP A 713 -9.30 31.51 14.02
CA ASP A 713 -9.58 30.08 13.90
C ASP A 713 -8.67 29.34 12.92
N ARG A 714 -7.67 30.04 12.38
CA ARG A 714 -6.65 29.61 11.42
C ARG A 714 -7.14 29.44 9.98
N TYR A 715 -8.43 29.62 9.70
CA TYR A 715 -8.97 29.50 8.36
C TYR A 715 -9.00 30.84 7.61
N LEU A 716 -9.16 30.77 6.28
CA LEU A 716 -9.33 31.95 5.45
C LEU A 716 -10.65 32.69 5.76
N GLY A 717 -10.56 33.84 6.41
CA GLY A 717 -11.69 34.73 6.65
C GLY A 717 -12.37 34.46 7.97
N ASN A 718 -13.71 34.48 8.03
CA ASN A 718 -14.48 34.16 9.24
C ASN A 718 -15.25 32.85 9.08
N SER A 719 -15.29 32.04 10.13
CA SER A 719 -16.08 30.82 10.17
C SER A 719 -17.58 31.03 10.43
N PRO A 720 -18.44 30.14 9.90
CA PRO A 720 -18.12 29.04 9.00
C PRO A 720 -17.79 29.55 7.58
N VAL A 721 -16.75 28.99 6.97
CA VAL A 721 -16.37 29.25 5.59
C VAL A 721 -17.44 28.77 4.61
N VAL A 722 -17.47 29.35 3.41
CA VAL A 722 -18.42 28.97 2.34
C VAL A 722 -17.60 28.60 1.12
N ILE A 723 -17.56 27.30 0.84
CA ILE A 723 -16.80 26.72 -0.26
C ILE A 723 -17.61 26.60 -1.56
N ASP A 724 -16.91 26.49 -2.69
CA ASP A 724 -17.53 26.12 -3.97
C ASP A 724 -17.58 24.59 -4.18
N ALA A 725 -17.88 24.12 -5.39
CA ALA A 725 -18.00 22.69 -5.65
C ALA A 725 -16.65 21.93 -5.70
N LYS A 726 -15.54 22.64 -5.50
CA LYS A 726 -14.17 22.14 -5.50
C LYS A 726 -13.44 22.47 -4.19
N GLY A 727 -14.17 22.75 -3.12
CA GLY A 727 -13.56 23.06 -1.81
C GLY A 727 -13.06 24.49 -1.63
N LEU A 728 -12.94 25.27 -2.70
CA LEU A 728 -12.34 26.60 -2.58
C LEU A 728 -13.23 27.61 -1.81
N VAL A 729 -12.67 28.28 -0.78
CA VAL A 729 -13.33 29.34 -0.01
C VAL A 729 -13.75 30.51 -0.90
N THR A 730 -15.03 30.88 -0.83
CA THR A 730 -15.61 31.96 -1.62
C THR A 730 -15.97 33.20 -0.80
N GLY A 731 -15.71 34.38 -1.38
CA GLY A 731 -16.21 35.66 -0.86
C GLY A 731 -15.42 36.27 0.30
N GLN A 732 -14.29 35.67 0.72
CA GLN A 732 -13.53 36.11 1.91
C GLN A 732 -12.10 36.62 1.64
N GLY A 733 -11.57 36.56 0.41
CA GLY A 733 -10.22 37.07 0.14
C GLY A 733 -9.53 36.35 -1.02
N GLY A 734 -9.72 35.03 -1.11
CA GLY A 734 -9.35 34.13 -2.22
C GLY A 734 -7.84 33.94 -2.44
N TYR A 735 -7.47 32.88 -3.15
CA TYR A 735 -6.13 32.33 -3.51
C TYR A 735 -5.17 33.24 -4.31
N THR A 736 -5.02 34.50 -3.91
CA THR A 736 -4.20 35.51 -4.60
C THR A 736 -2.86 35.79 -3.92
N GLY A 737 -2.49 34.92 -2.98
CA GLY A 737 -1.36 35.06 -2.06
C GLY A 737 0.01 34.63 -2.56
N ASN A 738 1.04 34.76 -1.72
CA ASN A 738 2.43 34.36 -2.00
C ASN A 738 2.80 33.04 -1.29
N VAL A 739 2.61 31.94 -2.00
CA VAL A 739 2.94 30.56 -1.59
C VAL A 739 4.38 30.28 -1.17
N ALA A 740 5.35 31.17 -1.47
CA ALA A 740 6.74 30.92 -1.11
C ALA A 740 7.10 31.32 0.34
N ARG A 741 6.15 31.86 1.11
CA ARG A 741 6.38 32.32 2.50
C ARG A 741 6.01 31.26 3.53
N VAL A 742 4.98 30.48 3.20
CA VAL A 742 4.33 29.43 3.98
C VAL A 742 5.25 28.26 4.33
N THR A 743 6.33 28.08 3.56
CA THR A 743 7.24 26.94 3.73
C THR A 743 8.57 27.31 4.37
N GLU A 744 8.76 28.55 4.80
CA GLU A 744 10.04 29.10 5.24
C GLU A 744 9.85 30.05 6.43
N PRO A 745 10.24 29.64 7.66
CA PRO A 745 9.88 30.35 8.88
C PRO A 745 10.16 31.86 8.82
N ASN A 746 9.20 32.66 9.27
CA ASN A 746 9.36 34.09 9.47
C ASN A 746 10.61 34.36 10.27
N ARG A 747 11.27 35.45 9.88
CA ARG A 747 12.46 35.90 10.57
C ARG A 747 12.07 36.44 11.94
N ILE A 748 12.57 35.77 12.97
CA ILE A 748 12.48 36.27 14.33
C ILE A 748 13.30 37.57 14.43
N ILE A 749 12.63 38.68 14.78
CA ILE A 749 13.29 39.91 15.21
C ILE A 749 13.67 39.70 16.68
N THR A 750 14.96 39.58 16.97
CA THR A 750 15.43 39.47 18.36
C THR A 750 15.67 40.86 18.93
N LEU A 751 15.16 41.11 20.14
CA LEU A 751 15.55 42.28 20.92
C LEU A 751 16.83 41.91 21.68
N ASP A 752 17.97 42.33 21.17
CA ASP A 752 19.27 41.98 21.74
C ASP A 752 19.63 42.89 22.93
N ASN A 753 19.10 44.13 22.93
CA ASN A 753 19.28 45.07 24.04
C ASN A 753 18.18 46.13 24.05
N SER A 754 17.54 46.34 25.20
CA SER A 754 16.61 47.44 25.43
C SER A 754 17.35 48.74 25.76
N PRO A 755 16.71 49.92 25.61
CA PRO A 755 17.26 51.12 26.20
C PRO A 755 17.23 51.01 27.72
N VAL A 756 18.25 51.57 28.36
CA VAL A 756 18.37 51.63 29.82
C VAL A 756 18.06 53.04 30.31
N ASP A 757 17.60 53.12 31.56
CA ASP A 757 17.32 54.38 32.24
C ASP A 757 18.54 55.29 32.26
N VAL A 758 18.31 56.59 32.05
CA VAL A 758 19.38 57.59 31.99
C VAL A 758 19.16 58.64 33.07
N ARG A 759 20.10 58.72 34.01
CA ARG A 759 20.18 59.78 35.03
C ARG A 759 21.18 60.84 34.61
N ILE A 760 20.75 62.10 34.49
CA ILE A 760 21.62 63.24 34.10
C ILE A 760 21.39 64.46 34.99
N ASN A 761 22.34 65.39 35.06
CA ASN A 761 22.07 66.69 35.67
C ASN A 761 21.30 67.59 34.72
N SER A 762 20.47 68.49 35.27
CA SER A 762 19.70 69.44 34.45
C SER A 762 20.60 70.24 33.50
N GLY A 763 20.36 70.12 32.18
CA GLY A 763 21.11 70.79 31.12
C GLY A 763 22.18 69.93 30.43
N GLU A 764 22.42 68.70 30.90
CA GLU A 764 23.27 67.72 30.22
C GLU A 764 22.51 67.06 29.05
N SER A 765 23.19 66.18 28.30
CA SER A 765 22.58 65.44 27.17
C SER A 765 22.42 63.97 27.57
N ALA A 766 21.32 63.36 27.17
CA ALA A 766 21.03 61.94 27.39
C ALA A 766 21.08 61.18 26.07
N THR A 767 21.37 59.89 26.11
CA THR A 767 21.33 59.01 24.93
C THR A 767 20.72 57.68 25.31
N PHE A 768 19.70 57.27 24.56
CA PHE A 768 19.09 55.95 24.64
C PHE A 768 19.49 55.15 23.41
N SER A 769 19.67 53.84 23.57
CA SER A 769 20.00 52.94 22.47
C SER A 769 19.35 51.59 22.69
N ALA A 770 18.78 51.03 21.63
CA ALA A 770 18.23 49.68 21.64
C ALA A 770 18.81 48.92 20.44
N ILE A 771 19.12 47.64 20.60
CA ILE A 771 19.70 46.79 19.56
C ILE A 771 18.69 45.71 19.23
N PHE A 772 18.41 45.58 17.93
CA PHE A 772 17.56 44.53 17.40
C PHE A 772 18.38 43.69 16.42
N GLY A 773 18.33 42.37 16.57
CA GLY A 773 18.81 41.40 15.61
C GLY A 773 17.79 41.24 14.48
N GLY A 774 18.27 41.28 13.24
CA GLY A 774 17.44 41.22 12.03
C GLY A 774 18.03 42.00 10.86
N SER A 775 17.44 41.88 9.68
CA SER A 775 17.83 42.64 8.48
C SER A 775 16.61 43.35 7.90
N ASP A 776 16.82 44.47 7.20
CA ASP A 776 15.75 45.29 6.59
C ASP A 776 14.70 45.86 7.58
N LEU A 777 15.11 46.05 8.85
CA LEU A 777 14.31 46.66 9.90
C LEU A 777 14.17 48.18 9.73
N THR A 778 13.00 48.71 10.07
CA THR A 778 12.77 50.15 10.27
C THR A 778 12.49 50.44 11.73
N PHE A 779 12.87 51.64 12.20
CA PHE A 779 12.80 52.00 13.62
C PHE A 779 11.98 53.27 13.84
N GLN A 780 11.27 53.36 14.95
CA GLN A 780 10.57 54.56 15.39
C GLN A 780 10.54 54.66 16.93
N TRP A 781 11.22 55.67 17.47
CA TRP A 781 11.18 55.99 18.90
C TRP A 781 9.82 56.56 19.30
N GLN A 782 9.36 56.17 20.49
CA GLN A 782 8.16 56.66 21.14
C GLN A 782 8.50 57.19 22.53
N MET A 783 7.72 58.15 23.02
CA MET A 783 7.83 58.70 24.37
C MET A 783 6.50 58.55 25.11
N SER A 784 6.60 58.22 26.40
CA SER A 784 5.52 58.30 27.38
C SER A 784 5.79 59.45 28.35
N THR A 785 4.72 60.12 28.79
CA THR A 785 4.79 61.20 29.80
C THR A 785 3.95 60.87 31.04
N ASN A 786 3.53 59.61 31.12
CA ASN A 786 2.59 59.08 32.09
C ASN A 786 2.91 57.63 32.43
N GLU A 787 4.19 57.32 32.66
CA GLU A 787 4.66 56.02 33.18
C GLU A 787 4.16 54.87 32.29
N GLY A 788 4.62 54.86 31.03
CA GLY A 788 4.22 53.83 30.04
C GLY A 788 2.73 53.72 29.63
N ASN A 789 1.79 54.45 30.23
CA ASN A 789 0.35 54.30 29.95
C ASN A 789 -0.07 54.73 28.53
N SER A 790 0.65 55.67 27.90
CA SER A 790 0.37 56.05 26.52
C SER A 790 1.63 56.48 25.77
N TRP A 791 1.81 55.93 24.58
CA TRP A 791 3.03 56.11 23.78
C TRP A 791 2.76 56.94 22.53
N ASN A 792 3.56 57.99 22.34
CA ASN A 792 3.47 58.86 21.16
C ASN A 792 4.78 58.84 20.38
N PRO A 793 4.76 58.73 19.03
CA PRO A 793 5.98 58.80 18.24
C PRO A 793 6.63 60.18 18.34
N ILE A 794 7.95 60.19 18.50
CA ILE A 794 8.76 61.40 18.52
C ILE A 794 9.54 61.55 17.21
N PHE A 795 9.87 62.79 16.86
CA PHE A 795 10.53 63.14 15.60
C PHE A 795 11.72 64.07 15.83
N ASP A 796 12.77 63.92 15.02
CA ASP A 796 13.97 64.77 15.06
C ASP A 796 13.63 66.27 15.08
N GLY A 797 14.29 67.02 15.97
CA GLY A 797 14.06 68.44 16.22
C GLY A 797 15.19 69.10 17.00
N ASP A 798 14.87 70.15 17.78
CA ASP A 798 15.87 70.87 18.60
C ASP A 798 16.32 70.05 19.84
N LEU A 799 15.43 69.19 20.38
CA LEU A 799 15.68 68.37 21.56
C LEU A 799 16.10 66.95 21.22
N TYR A 800 15.37 66.28 20.31
CA TYR A 800 15.59 64.87 19.91
C TYR A 800 16.34 64.76 18.58
N ALA A 801 17.24 63.78 18.47
CA ALA A 801 17.89 63.38 17.22
C ALA A 801 18.06 61.86 17.15
N GLY A 802 17.93 61.28 15.95
CA GLY A 802 18.05 59.83 15.74
C GLY A 802 16.74 59.05 15.96
N THR A 803 15.58 59.71 15.92
CA THR A 803 14.27 59.09 16.28
C THR A 803 13.83 57.93 15.38
N GLN A 804 14.49 57.70 14.25
CA GLN A 804 14.25 56.57 13.33
C GLN A 804 15.47 55.66 13.19
N THR A 805 16.34 55.65 14.19
CA THR A 805 17.54 54.82 14.26
C THR A 805 17.57 54.05 15.58
N ASN A 806 18.53 53.14 15.72
CA ASN A 806 18.76 52.37 16.94
C ASN A 806 19.30 53.20 18.12
N SER A 807 19.53 54.50 17.95
CA SER A 807 19.97 55.41 19.02
C SER A 807 19.24 56.74 18.97
N LEU A 808 18.69 57.14 20.12
CA LEU A 808 18.02 58.42 20.36
C LEU A 808 18.91 59.31 21.23
N VAL A 809 19.22 60.52 20.77
CA VAL A 809 20.02 61.50 21.52
C VAL A 809 19.14 62.69 21.90
N LEU A 810 19.16 63.05 23.18
CA LEU A 810 18.53 64.26 23.72
C LEU A 810 19.60 65.28 24.09
N THR A 811 19.56 66.48 23.52
CA THR A 811 20.56 67.52 23.77
C THR A 811 20.03 68.66 24.64
N ASN A 812 20.81 69.06 25.66
CA ASN A 812 20.49 70.15 26.58
C ASN A 812 19.10 69.95 27.24
N VAL A 813 18.95 68.83 27.94
CA VAL A 813 17.69 68.36 28.50
C VAL A 813 17.22 69.30 29.62
N PRO A 814 16.03 69.92 29.49
CA PRO A 814 15.45 70.72 30.57
C PRO A 814 14.82 69.83 31.64
N SER A 815 14.72 70.34 32.87
CA SER A 815 14.10 69.63 34.01
C SER A 815 12.62 69.25 33.80
N SER A 816 11.97 69.73 32.74
CA SER A 816 10.60 69.37 32.37
C SER A 816 10.48 68.02 31.68
N GLU A 817 11.60 67.45 31.22
CA GLU A 817 11.64 66.10 30.63
C GLU A 817 11.90 65.00 31.66
N ASN A 818 12.01 65.37 32.95
CA ASN A 818 12.18 64.43 34.03
C ASN A 818 10.99 63.47 34.09
N SER A 819 11.27 62.19 34.29
CA SER A 819 10.30 61.10 34.38
C SER A 819 9.56 60.78 33.07
N ASN A 820 10.08 61.21 31.92
CA ASN A 820 9.58 60.72 30.63
C ASN A 820 10.23 59.38 30.29
N ASP A 821 9.43 58.43 29.76
CA ASP A 821 9.93 57.14 29.30
C ASP A 821 10.09 57.10 27.79
N PHE A 822 11.09 56.38 27.30
CA PHE A 822 11.41 56.22 25.89
C PHE A 822 11.52 54.74 25.53
N ARG A 823 10.88 54.34 24.42
CA ARG A 823 11.02 52.99 23.87
C ARG A 823 11.19 53.02 22.36
N LEU A 824 11.81 51.99 21.80
CA LEU A 824 12.00 51.84 20.37
C LEU A 824 11.07 50.78 19.80
N VAL A 825 10.35 51.13 18.74
CA VAL A 825 9.59 50.17 17.94
C VAL A 825 10.43 49.81 16.72
N ALA A 826 10.78 48.53 16.58
CA ALA A 826 11.33 47.95 15.36
C ALA A 826 10.20 47.34 14.53
N THR A 827 10.29 47.45 13.22
CA THR A 827 9.30 46.94 12.27
C THR A 827 10.05 46.26 11.14
N ASP A 828 9.86 44.95 10.96
CA ASP A 828 10.27 44.27 9.73
C ASP A 828 9.23 44.58 8.65
N THR A 829 9.70 45.18 7.56
CA THR A 829 8.84 45.52 6.42
C THR A 829 8.41 44.31 5.60
N ASN A 830 8.95 43.12 5.91
CA ASN A 830 8.67 41.87 5.22
C ASN A 830 7.89 40.83 6.05
N SER A 831 7.74 40.97 7.37
CA SER A 831 6.94 40.05 8.20
C SER A 831 5.45 40.41 8.14
N LEU A 832 4.56 39.41 7.99
CA LEU A 832 3.13 39.61 7.83
C LEU A 832 2.34 39.41 9.14
N CYS A 833 2.74 38.46 10.00
CA CYS A 833 2.08 38.24 11.29
C CYS A 833 2.54 39.17 12.40
N ASN A 834 3.84 39.45 12.51
CA ASN A 834 4.40 40.28 13.56
C ASN A 834 5.09 41.52 12.97
N LEU A 835 4.26 42.51 12.62
CA LEU A 835 4.73 43.77 12.01
C LEU A 835 5.68 44.57 12.90
N ILE A 836 5.63 44.41 14.23
CA ILE A 836 6.45 45.19 15.15
C ILE A 836 7.01 44.37 16.32
N THR A 837 8.24 44.65 16.71
CA THR A 837 8.85 44.27 18.01
C THR A 837 9.15 45.55 18.76
N ILE A 838 8.75 45.62 20.03
CA ILE A 838 8.89 46.83 20.85
C ILE A 838 9.94 46.54 21.93
N SER A 839 10.89 47.45 22.11
CA SER A 839 11.81 47.38 23.25
C SER A 839 11.07 47.67 24.55
N GLU A 840 11.68 47.29 25.66
CA GLU A 840 11.31 47.85 26.96
C GLU A 840 11.52 49.37 26.98
N SER A 841 10.88 50.03 27.94
CA SER A 841 10.98 51.48 28.12
C SER A 841 12.10 51.86 29.06
N ALA A 842 12.78 52.96 28.75
CA ALA A 842 13.77 53.58 29.63
C ALA A 842 13.31 54.96 30.11
N ASN A 843 13.41 55.20 31.42
CA ASN A 843 13.12 56.47 32.06
C ASN A 843 14.28 57.48 31.94
N LEU A 844 13.93 58.77 31.91
CA LEU A 844 14.87 59.88 32.02
C LEU A 844 14.75 60.59 33.37
N ALA A 845 15.71 60.38 34.26
CA ALA A 845 15.74 60.99 35.59
C ALA A 845 16.79 62.12 35.69
N ILE A 846 16.46 63.20 36.42
CA ILE A 846 17.25 64.44 36.49
C ILE A 846 17.49 64.85 37.96
N ASN A 847 18.73 64.70 38.46
CA ASN A 847 19.07 64.83 39.90
C ASN A 847 19.27 66.29 40.41
N PRO A 848 18.91 66.60 41.67
CA PRO A 848 19.43 67.73 42.49
C PRO A 848 20.46 67.28 43.59
N GLU A 849 21.38 68.16 44.08
CA GLU A 849 22.60 67.82 44.90
C GLU A 849 22.44 67.15 46.32
N MET A 850 23.45 66.33 46.76
CA MET A 850 23.52 65.25 47.82
C MET A 850 23.88 65.56 49.32
N THR A 851 23.51 64.62 50.24
CA THR A 851 23.94 64.34 51.67
C THR A 851 24.61 62.93 51.80
N ILE A 852 25.18 62.53 52.96
CA ILE A 852 25.97 61.27 53.17
C ILE A 852 25.07 60.14 53.72
N ASP A 853 25.05 58.96 53.07
CA ASP A 853 24.50 57.66 53.53
C ASP A 853 25.47 56.85 54.40
N LEU A 854 24.95 56.09 55.36
CA LEU A 854 25.68 55.19 56.27
C LEU A 854 25.46 53.69 56.02
N ASP A 855 24.47 53.38 55.19
CA ASP A 855 23.89 52.09 54.80
C ASP A 855 23.28 52.41 53.41
N ARG A 856 23.70 51.75 52.33
CA ARG A 856 23.47 52.24 50.95
C ARG A 856 22.56 51.38 50.11
N ASP A 857 22.53 50.10 50.41
CA ASP A 857 21.53 49.13 50.02
C ASP A 857 20.31 49.14 50.96
N ASP A 858 20.40 49.83 52.12
CA ASP A 858 19.33 50.00 53.11
C ASP A 858 18.96 48.68 53.82
N ASP A 859 19.83 47.66 53.77
CA ASP A 859 19.59 46.30 54.27
C ASP A 859 19.65 46.21 55.82
N GLY A 860 20.09 47.29 56.47
CA GLY A 860 20.18 47.41 57.92
C GLY A 860 21.53 46.98 58.50
N ILE A 861 22.39 46.33 57.73
CA ILE A 861 23.83 46.26 57.96
C ILE A 861 24.40 47.64 57.58
N LEU A 862 25.53 48.06 58.17
CA LEU A 862 26.09 49.39 57.87
C LEU A 862 27.28 49.19 56.95
N ASP A 863 27.49 50.02 55.91
CA ASP A 863 28.60 49.88 54.93
C ASP A 863 29.98 49.55 55.58
N SER A 864 30.19 50.00 56.83
CA SER A 864 31.40 49.76 57.63
C SER A 864 31.54 48.35 58.24
N PHE A 865 30.50 47.53 58.19
CA PHE A 865 30.43 46.14 58.62
C PHE A 865 30.66 45.20 57.43
N GLU A 866 30.13 45.50 56.24
CA GLU A 866 30.43 44.73 55.02
C GLU A 866 31.84 45.01 54.47
N ASP A 867 32.45 46.16 54.82
CA ASP A 867 33.86 46.42 54.50
C ASP A 867 34.82 45.70 55.48
N LEU A 868 35.44 44.59 55.02
CA LEU A 868 36.53 43.90 55.73
C LEU A 868 37.79 44.76 55.89
N ASN A 869 37.84 45.92 55.22
CA ASN A 869 38.83 46.99 55.33
C ASN A 869 40.26 46.46 55.15
N LEU A 870 40.46 45.69 54.08
CA LEU A 870 41.72 45.02 53.77
C LEU A 870 42.87 46.01 53.50
N ASP A 871 42.56 47.26 53.15
CA ASP A 871 43.52 48.30 52.80
C ASP A 871 43.78 49.33 53.94
N GLY A 872 42.89 49.40 54.93
CA GLY A 872 43.02 50.16 56.16
C GLY A 872 42.58 51.63 56.11
N ASP A 873 41.74 52.03 55.15
CA ASP A 873 41.27 53.42 55.01
C ASP A 873 39.85 53.71 55.53
N ASN A 874 39.08 52.67 55.90
CA ASN A 874 37.71 52.78 56.45
C ASN A 874 36.73 53.50 55.50
N ASP A 875 36.95 53.44 54.19
CA ASP A 875 36.03 53.97 53.18
C ASP A 875 35.55 52.82 52.27
N PRO A 876 34.29 52.37 52.43
CA PRO A 876 33.74 51.24 51.67
C PRO A 876 33.69 51.52 50.15
N ALA A 877 33.78 52.79 49.72
CA ALA A 877 33.82 53.12 48.29
C ALA A 877 35.21 52.90 47.63
N THR A 878 36.23 52.52 48.39
CA THR A 878 37.61 52.35 47.90
C THR A 878 38.15 50.96 48.25
N ASP A 879 38.05 50.02 47.30
CA ASP A 879 38.40 48.59 47.47
C ASP A 879 37.37 47.80 48.30
N PRO A 880 36.08 47.81 47.89
CA PRO A 880 35.04 47.14 48.65
C PRO A 880 35.24 45.62 48.68
N THR A 881 34.76 44.98 49.76
CA THR A 881 34.51 43.54 49.78
C THR A 881 33.43 43.20 48.76
N ASN A 882 33.56 42.04 48.13
CA ASN A 882 32.61 41.45 47.20
C ASN A 882 32.80 39.93 47.36
N SER A 883 31.87 39.30 48.06
CA SER A 883 32.02 37.96 48.64
C SER A 883 31.68 36.86 47.64
N ASP A 884 30.65 37.04 46.83
CA ASP A 884 30.22 36.12 45.77
C ASP A 884 31.01 36.26 44.44
N GLY A 885 31.68 37.39 44.21
CA GLY A 885 32.48 37.65 43.00
C GLY A 885 31.75 38.38 41.87
N ASP A 886 30.56 38.93 42.09
CA ASP A 886 29.71 39.51 41.07
C ASP A 886 30.05 40.99 40.72
N ILE A 887 29.07 41.81 40.31
CA ILE A 887 29.26 43.24 40.03
C ILE A 887 28.86 44.16 41.19
N TYR A 888 28.15 43.69 42.22
CA TYR A 888 27.72 44.45 43.39
C TYR A 888 28.61 44.11 44.59
N PRO A 889 29.40 45.07 45.09
CA PRO A 889 30.16 44.82 46.31
C PRO A 889 29.22 44.79 47.53
N ASP A 890 29.50 43.95 48.53
CA ASP A 890 28.68 43.63 49.71
C ASP A 890 27.95 44.80 50.42
N TYR A 891 28.38 46.07 50.26
CA TYR A 891 27.69 47.24 50.85
C TYR A 891 26.67 47.90 49.89
N LEU A 892 26.41 47.27 48.75
CA LEU A 892 25.43 47.64 47.74
C LEU A 892 24.64 46.42 47.25
N ASP A 893 24.71 45.32 48.00
CA ASP A 893 24.25 44.00 47.60
C ASP A 893 23.38 43.45 48.73
N ILE A 894 22.12 43.15 48.46
CA ILE A 894 21.19 42.63 49.47
C ILE A 894 21.27 41.11 49.63
N ASP A 895 22.09 40.40 48.84
CA ASP A 895 22.34 38.95 48.91
C ASP A 895 23.84 38.67 48.61
N SER A 896 24.68 39.00 49.59
CA SER A 896 26.14 39.17 49.42
C SER A 896 26.91 37.87 49.10
N ASP A 897 26.33 36.69 49.37
CA ASP A 897 26.90 35.40 48.97
C ASP A 897 26.13 34.65 47.88
N ASN A 898 25.01 35.25 47.43
CA ASN A 898 24.24 34.89 46.26
C ASN A 898 23.67 33.47 46.39
N ASP A 899 23.01 33.23 47.52
CA ASP A 899 22.33 31.98 47.83
C ASP A 899 20.79 32.09 47.72
N GLY A 900 20.28 33.32 47.54
CA GLY A 900 18.87 33.60 47.35
C GLY A 900 18.10 33.89 48.64
N ILE A 901 18.76 34.05 49.78
CA ILE A 901 18.18 34.54 51.03
C ILE A 901 18.75 35.95 51.30
N PRO A 902 17.94 37.01 51.44
CA PRO A 902 18.48 38.36 51.63
C PRO A 902 19.28 38.54 52.93
N ASP A 903 20.37 39.31 52.88
CA ASP A 903 21.30 39.62 53.98
C ASP A 903 20.56 40.12 55.23
N ASN A 904 19.52 40.92 55.04
CA ASN A 904 18.65 41.42 56.11
C ASN A 904 18.04 40.28 56.96
N VAL A 905 17.66 39.18 56.30
CA VAL A 905 17.03 37.99 56.89
C VAL A 905 18.07 37.15 57.62
N GLU A 906 19.20 36.90 56.99
CA GLU A 906 20.25 36.01 57.48
C GLU A 906 21.04 36.60 58.64
N ALA A 907 21.31 37.90 58.60
CA ALA A 907 22.02 38.60 59.65
C ALA A 907 21.29 38.61 61.00
N GLN A 908 20.05 38.11 61.08
CA GLN A 908 19.21 38.08 62.28
C GLN A 908 18.75 36.66 62.64
N THR A 909 18.61 36.35 63.93
CA THR A 909 18.08 35.04 64.39
C THR A 909 16.59 34.90 64.10
N THR A 910 16.12 33.70 63.73
CA THR A 910 14.71 33.38 63.41
C THR A 910 13.72 33.91 64.45
N SER A 911 14.01 33.68 65.73
CA SER A 911 13.07 34.00 66.82
C SER A 911 12.95 35.49 67.19
N ASP A 912 13.95 36.30 66.81
CA ASP A 912 14.03 37.73 67.12
C ASP A 912 14.05 38.62 65.86
N TYR A 913 13.75 38.06 64.67
CA TYR A 913 13.74 38.79 63.39
C TYR A 913 12.87 40.06 63.45
N ILE A 914 13.42 41.15 62.92
CA ILE A 914 12.77 42.46 62.78
C ILE A 914 12.79 42.84 61.29
N PRO A 915 11.62 42.95 60.63
CA PRO A 915 11.57 43.43 59.24
C PRO A 915 11.82 44.94 59.14
N PRO A 916 12.26 45.44 57.97
CA PRO A 916 12.52 46.86 57.74
C PRO A 916 11.25 47.70 57.88
N SER A 917 11.38 48.96 58.34
CA SER A 917 10.23 49.84 58.50
C SER A 917 9.95 50.74 57.29
N LEU A 918 10.86 50.77 56.32
CA LEU A 918 10.91 51.65 55.15
C LEU A 918 10.89 53.14 55.53
N LEU A 919 11.40 53.46 56.72
CA LEU A 919 11.39 54.81 57.27
C LEU A 919 12.79 55.17 57.76
N ASP A 920 13.47 56.03 57.01
CA ASP A 920 14.61 56.80 57.51
C ASP A 920 14.18 58.26 57.75
N VAL A 921 13.84 58.58 59.00
CA VAL A 921 13.39 59.92 59.36
C VAL A 921 14.55 60.93 59.32
N ASN A 922 15.79 60.48 59.48
CA ASN A 922 16.93 61.37 59.65
C ASN A 922 17.87 61.47 58.43
N GLN A 923 17.57 60.73 57.35
CA GLN A 923 18.19 60.77 56.02
C GLN A 923 19.69 60.47 56.08
N ASN A 924 20.03 59.42 56.81
CA ASN A 924 21.38 58.89 57.00
C ASN A 924 21.57 57.49 56.39
N GLY A 925 20.59 56.93 55.67
CA GLY A 925 20.65 55.61 55.03
C GLY A 925 20.06 54.51 55.92
N LEU A 926 20.49 54.42 57.18
CA LEU A 926 20.02 53.36 58.08
C LEU A 926 18.53 53.48 58.44
N ASP A 927 17.74 52.42 58.22
CA ASP A 927 16.31 52.35 58.57
C ASP A 927 16.07 52.52 60.10
N ASP A 928 15.01 53.29 60.45
CA ASP A 928 14.62 53.55 61.85
C ASP A 928 14.35 52.26 62.65
N ALA A 929 14.05 51.12 62.01
CA ALA A 929 13.88 49.80 62.64
C ALA A 929 15.15 49.33 63.34
N TYR A 930 16.31 49.65 62.78
CA TYR A 930 17.63 49.19 63.22
C TYR A 930 18.39 50.25 64.03
N GLU A 931 17.79 51.43 64.25
CA GLU A 931 18.35 52.51 65.07
C GLU A 931 18.24 52.26 66.59
N ILE A 932 18.95 51.25 67.11
CA ILE A 932 19.00 50.98 68.55
C ILE A 932 20.06 51.87 69.22
N GLY A 933 19.67 53.10 69.56
CA GLY A 933 20.32 53.91 70.60
C GLY A 933 21.70 54.53 70.29
N GLU A 934 22.34 54.23 69.16
CA GLU A 934 23.57 54.90 68.69
C GLU A 934 23.89 54.70 67.18
N ASN A 935 22.89 54.44 66.32
CA ASN A 935 23.05 54.09 64.87
C ASN A 935 23.96 52.87 64.68
N MET A 936 23.64 51.75 65.34
CA MET A 936 24.51 50.57 65.36
C MET A 936 24.24 49.56 64.23
N GLY A 937 23.13 49.66 63.50
CA GLY A 937 22.71 48.66 62.51
C GLY A 937 22.38 47.30 63.14
N ILE A 938 22.14 46.33 62.27
CA ILE A 938 22.08 44.90 62.58
C ILE A 938 23.51 44.44 62.95
N ILE A 939 23.60 43.52 63.91
CA ILE A 939 24.86 42.83 64.21
C ILE A 939 24.69 41.41 63.66
N PRO A 940 25.38 41.06 62.56
CA PRO A 940 25.17 39.78 61.90
C PRO A 940 25.35 38.58 62.82
N VAL A 941 24.45 37.60 62.67
CA VAL A 941 24.52 36.29 63.33
C VAL A 941 25.58 35.44 62.62
N ASN A 942 26.12 34.49 63.36
CA ASN A 942 26.97 33.42 62.86
C ASN A 942 26.53 32.17 63.64
N THR A 943 25.82 31.27 62.97
CA THR A 943 25.03 30.19 63.57
C THR A 943 25.92 29.08 64.10
N ASP A 944 26.91 28.67 63.32
CA ASP A 944 27.78 27.55 63.64
C ASP A 944 28.98 27.92 64.57
N GLY A 945 29.40 29.19 64.56
CA GLY A 945 30.55 29.69 65.29
C GLY A 945 31.92 29.46 64.65
N GLU A 946 32.05 28.86 63.45
CA GLU A 946 33.32 28.39 62.88
C GLU A 946 33.87 29.21 61.69
N ASP A 947 33.02 29.77 60.81
CA ASP A 947 33.36 30.50 59.58
C ASP A 947 32.73 31.91 59.44
N LEU A 948 32.15 32.27 58.30
CA LEU A 948 31.69 33.63 57.99
C LEU A 948 30.33 33.86 58.68
N PRO A 949 29.94 35.12 58.95
CA PRO A 949 28.55 35.38 59.39
C PRO A 949 27.54 34.85 58.38
N ASP A 950 26.34 34.48 58.83
CA ASP A 950 25.32 33.77 58.04
C ASP A 950 25.11 34.42 56.66
N TYR A 951 24.91 35.74 56.60
CA TYR A 951 24.75 36.50 55.34
C TYR A 951 25.92 36.47 54.32
N LEU A 952 27.01 35.78 54.67
CA LEU A 952 28.19 35.61 53.81
C LEU A 952 28.60 34.12 53.69
N ASP A 953 27.80 33.22 54.26
CA ASP A 953 28.13 31.80 54.40
C ASP A 953 27.07 30.88 53.80
N THR A 954 27.32 30.42 52.58
CA THR A 954 26.49 29.50 51.77
C THR A 954 26.07 28.14 52.39
N ASP A 955 26.40 27.87 53.66
CA ASP A 955 26.14 26.66 54.46
C ASP A 955 26.19 27.07 55.95
N SER A 956 25.23 27.90 56.38
CA SER A 956 25.22 28.67 57.65
C SER A 956 25.31 27.81 58.92
N ASP A 957 24.80 26.59 58.87
CA ASP A 957 24.80 25.64 59.99
C ASP A 957 25.94 24.58 59.89
N ASN A 958 26.61 24.56 58.73
CA ASN A 958 27.78 23.76 58.39
C ASN A 958 27.49 22.25 58.37
N ASP A 959 26.30 21.86 57.92
CA ASP A 959 25.86 20.48 57.85
C ASP A 959 26.10 19.79 56.49
N ASN A 960 26.52 20.56 55.47
CA ASN A 960 26.78 20.18 54.08
C ASN A 960 25.55 20.05 53.16
N VAL A 961 24.41 20.56 53.57
CA VAL A 961 23.37 21.04 52.65
C VAL A 961 23.58 22.56 52.45
N PRO A 962 23.47 23.10 51.23
CA PRO A 962 23.57 24.55 51.02
C PRO A 962 22.28 25.28 51.38
N ASP A 963 22.42 26.48 51.95
CA ASP A 963 21.34 27.39 52.37
C ASP A 963 20.35 27.68 51.23
N ASN A 964 20.86 27.82 49.99
CA ASN A 964 20.04 27.99 48.79
C ASN A 964 19.03 26.86 48.55
N ILE A 965 19.30 25.64 49.03
CA ILE A 965 18.39 24.49 48.97
C ILE A 965 17.49 24.52 50.20
N GLU A 966 18.07 24.68 51.39
CA GLU A 966 17.34 24.57 52.66
C GLU A 966 16.38 25.73 52.91
N GLY A 967 16.58 26.90 52.29
CA GLY A 967 15.65 28.02 52.32
C GLY A 967 14.50 27.91 51.31
N HIS A 968 14.66 27.10 50.26
CA HIS A 968 13.80 27.16 49.05
C HIS A 968 13.28 25.80 48.55
N ASP A 969 13.47 24.69 49.26
CA ASP A 969 12.96 23.35 48.89
C ASP A 969 11.62 23.04 49.58
N ARG A 970 10.52 23.66 49.13
CA ARG A 970 9.23 23.53 49.82
C ARG A 970 8.55 22.19 49.55
N ASP A 971 8.84 21.55 48.41
CA ASP A 971 8.29 20.24 48.08
C ASP A 971 9.13 19.06 48.59
N HIS A 972 10.27 19.36 49.24
CA HIS A 972 11.21 18.45 49.91
C HIS A 972 11.74 17.39 48.93
N ASP A 973 12.16 17.80 47.72
CA ASP A 973 12.71 16.90 46.68
C ASP A 973 14.24 16.89 46.60
N GLY A 974 14.91 17.65 47.47
CA GLY A 974 16.36 17.82 47.53
C GLY A 974 16.89 18.84 46.53
N ARG A 975 16.02 19.74 46.06
CA ARG A 975 16.36 20.82 45.13
C ARG A 975 15.56 22.06 45.53
N ALA A 976 16.20 23.22 45.44
CA ALA A 976 15.49 24.48 45.51
C ALA A 976 14.38 24.53 44.43
N ASP A 977 13.17 24.93 44.83
CA ASP A 977 12.03 25.21 43.94
C ASP A 977 12.32 26.39 43.00
N ILE A 978 13.25 27.25 43.42
CA ILE A 978 13.69 28.45 42.75
C ILE A 978 15.07 28.23 42.13
N SER A 979 15.35 28.89 41.01
CA SER A 979 16.62 28.76 40.30
C SER A 979 17.16 30.11 39.86
N PHE A 980 18.46 30.33 40.04
CA PHE A 980 19.19 31.49 39.50
C PHE A 980 18.91 31.70 38.00
N LEU A 981 18.43 32.88 37.66
CA LEU A 981 18.18 33.35 36.29
C LEU A 981 19.38 34.10 35.70
N SER A 982 20.41 34.39 36.52
CA SER A 982 21.56 35.22 36.19
C SER A 982 21.14 36.60 35.67
N SER A 983 20.12 37.17 36.30
CA SER A 983 19.48 38.42 35.92
C SER A 983 19.02 39.11 37.19
N ASP A 984 19.20 40.42 37.24
CA ASP A 984 18.83 41.27 38.37
C ASP A 984 18.38 42.59 37.74
N LYS A 985 17.10 42.95 37.91
CA LYS A 985 16.46 44.03 37.14
C LYS A 985 16.49 45.37 37.88
N ASP A 986 16.34 45.37 39.19
CA ASP A 986 16.39 46.53 40.09
C ASP A 986 17.81 46.93 40.44
N ASN A 987 18.78 46.04 40.29
CA ASN A 987 20.20 46.26 40.56
C ASN A 987 20.49 46.42 42.06
N ASP A 988 19.84 45.62 42.89
CA ASP A 988 20.07 45.53 44.35
C ASP A 988 20.90 44.30 44.76
N GLY A 989 21.18 43.38 43.83
CA GLY A 989 22.11 42.26 44.04
C GLY A 989 21.43 40.90 44.17
N LEU A 990 20.13 40.87 44.47
CA LEU A 990 19.33 39.65 44.46
C LEU A 990 18.99 39.22 43.03
N ASP A 991 19.04 37.90 42.76
CA ASP A 991 18.70 37.39 41.43
C ASP A 991 17.17 37.34 41.22
N ASP A 992 16.72 37.75 40.02
CA ASP A 992 15.33 37.75 39.53
C ASP A 992 14.56 36.43 39.74
N GLY A 993 15.28 35.31 39.95
CA GLY A 993 14.71 34.02 40.31
C GLY A 993 14.12 34.00 41.71
N TYR A 994 14.80 34.63 42.67
CA TYR A 994 14.44 34.66 44.09
C TYR A 994 13.48 35.78 44.46
N GLU A 995 13.46 36.84 43.64
CA GLU A 995 12.47 37.92 43.72
C GLU A 995 11.05 37.43 44.00
N GLY A 996 10.40 38.09 44.94
CA GLY A 996 9.04 37.82 45.36
C GLY A 996 7.98 38.15 44.30
N SER A 997 6.84 38.62 44.78
CA SER A 997 5.70 38.93 43.91
C SER A 997 5.90 40.19 43.07
N VAL A 998 6.92 40.98 43.39
CA VAL A 998 7.25 42.27 42.79
C VAL A 998 8.74 42.32 42.42
N LEU A 999 9.08 41.87 41.20
CA LEU A 999 10.45 41.86 40.61
C LEU A 999 11.18 43.22 40.49
N LEU A 1000 10.63 44.29 41.04
CA LEU A 1000 11.14 45.66 40.93
C LEU A 1000 10.65 46.43 42.15
N ASP A 1001 11.29 46.22 43.29
CA ASP A 1001 10.98 46.98 44.49
C ASP A 1001 12.23 47.55 45.18
N VAL A 1002 12.12 47.86 46.46
CA VAL A 1002 13.17 48.45 47.29
C VAL A 1002 13.12 47.81 48.68
N ASP A 1003 12.49 46.65 48.78
CA ASP A 1003 12.22 45.92 50.01
C ASP A 1003 13.39 44.98 50.26
N VAL A 1004 14.32 45.41 51.09
CA VAL A 1004 15.62 44.75 51.33
C VAL A 1004 15.53 43.36 51.97
N ASN A 1005 14.34 42.92 52.33
CA ASN A 1005 14.06 41.56 52.79
C ASN A 1005 13.20 40.76 51.79
N ASP A 1006 13.04 41.25 50.56
CA ASP A 1006 12.28 40.66 49.45
C ASP A 1006 10.99 39.97 49.90
N GLU A 1007 10.18 40.72 50.67
CA GLU A 1007 8.85 40.30 51.10
C GLU A 1007 8.83 39.12 52.09
N ILE A 1008 10.00 38.69 52.57
CA ILE A 1008 10.22 37.77 53.70
C ILE A 1008 10.01 38.55 55.01
N ASP A 1009 8.78 39.01 55.20
CA ASP A 1009 8.34 39.78 56.38
C ASP A 1009 8.30 38.92 57.65
N ASN A 1010 8.19 37.59 57.50
CA ASN A 1010 8.21 36.63 58.58
C ASN A 1010 8.90 35.32 58.14
N PRO A 1011 10.23 35.22 58.28
CA PRO A 1011 11.02 34.08 57.82
C PRO A 1011 10.44 32.72 58.25
N PHE A 1012 9.91 32.63 59.47
CA PHE A 1012 9.28 31.42 60.01
C PHE A 1012 8.11 30.85 59.19
N THR A 1013 7.41 31.67 58.39
CA THR A 1013 6.31 31.19 57.52
C THR A 1013 6.62 31.24 56.05
N ASP A 1014 7.66 31.97 55.69
CA ASP A 1014 7.95 32.35 54.32
C ASP A 1014 9.08 31.47 53.76
N LEU A 1015 10.00 31.01 54.61
CA LEU A 1015 11.04 30.00 54.34
C LEU A 1015 10.69 28.62 54.92
N THR A 1016 11.47 27.62 54.53
CA THR A 1016 11.33 26.20 54.91
C THR A 1016 11.70 25.92 56.36
N ASN A 1017 10.92 25.00 56.96
CA ASN A 1017 11.01 24.60 58.35
C ASN A 1017 10.35 23.21 58.51
N THR A 1018 11.15 22.17 58.37
CA THR A 1018 10.68 20.79 58.15
C THR A 1018 10.04 20.19 59.41
N ASP A 1019 10.63 20.38 60.59
CA ASP A 1019 10.11 19.84 61.85
C ASP A 1019 9.18 20.79 62.63
N GLY A 1020 9.19 22.09 62.30
CA GLY A 1020 8.42 23.15 62.95
C GLY A 1020 8.89 23.55 64.36
N ASP A 1021 10.15 23.33 64.74
CA ASP A 1021 10.60 23.48 66.13
C ASP A 1021 10.98 24.89 66.57
N GLY A 1022 11.21 25.81 65.63
CA GLY A 1022 11.49 27.21 65.94
C GLY A 1022 12.67 27.83 65.19
N GLU A 1023 13.55 27.03 64.61
CA GLU A 1023 14.61 27.47 63.69
C GLU A 1023 14.27 27.06 62.25
N LEU A 1024 14.92 27.69 61.28
CA LEU A 1024 14.73 27.41 59.84
C LEU A 1024 15.78 26.41 59.40
N ASP A 1025 15.46 25.60 58.38
CA ASP A 1025 16.28 24.44 57.98
C ASP A 1025 17.74 24.86 57.69
N TYR A 1026 17.98 25.95 56.94
CA TYR A 1026 19.35 26.46 56.65
C TYR A 1026 20.20 26.85 57.89
N ARG A 1027 19.60 26.84 59.09
CA ARG A 1027 20.26 27.09 60.38
C ARG A 1027 20.04 26.00 61.41
N ASP A 1028 19.34 24.93 61.06
CA ASP A 1028 19.05 23.82 61.95
C ASP A 1028 19.93 22.60 61.64
N VAL A 1029 20.59 22.11 62.67
CA VAL A 1029 21.55 21.00 62.54
C VAL A 1029 20.90 19.62 62.47
N ASP A 1030 19.57 19.54 62.49
CA ASP A 1030 18.71 18.33 62.62
C ASP A 1030 17.28 18.62 62.10
N ASP A 1031 17.16 18.88 60.80
CA ASP A 1031 15.94 19.43 60.12
C ASP A 1031 14.64 18.66 60.34
N ASP A 1032 14.72 17.33 60.47
CA ASP A 1032 13.55 16.46 60.68
C ASP A 1032 13.32 16.12 62.17
N ASN A 1033 14.30 16.47 63.01
CA ASN A 1033 14.37 16.26 64.45
C ASN A 1033 14.09 14.81 64.87
N ASP A 1034 14.61 13.86 64.09
CA ASP A 1034 14.61 12.43 64.42
C ASP A 1034 15.70 12.08 65.47
N GLY A 1035 16.63 13.02 65.70
CA GLY A 1035 17.73 12.94 66.64
C GLY A 1035 19.06 12.49 66.03
N ILE A 1036 19.14 12.39 64.70
CA ILE A 1036 20.36 12.21 63.90
C ILE A 1036 20.64 13.55 63.19
N PRO A 1037 21.71 14.28 63.55
CA PRO A 1037 22.02 15.53 62.86
C PRO A 1037 22.22 15.35 61.36
N THR A 1038 21.66 16.22 60.52
CA THR A 1038 21.67 16.20 59.04
C THR A 1038 23.02 15.79 58.45
N ARG A 1039 24.11 16.42 58.92
CA ARG A 1039 25.52 16.06 58.59
C ARG A 1039 25.96 14.61 58.85
N LYS A 1040 25.10 13.74 59.38
CA LYS A 1040 25.36 12.31 59.59
C LYS A 1040 24.48 11.41 58.72
N GLU A 1041 23.70 11.99 57.84
CA GLU A 1041 22.68 11.31 57.04
C GLU A 1041 23.11 11.11 55.58
N ASP A 1042 24.41 11.24 55.31
CA ASP A 1042 25.07 10.85 54.06
C ASP A 1042 25.04 9.32 53.88
N GLY A 1043 23.92 8.83 53.35
CA GLY A 1043 23.61 7.43 53.12
C GLY A 1043 24.59 6.75 52.17
N ASN A 1044 25.13 7.49 51.20
CA ASN A 1044 26.02 6.94 50.17
C ASN A 1044 27.52 7.30 50.36
N THR A 1045 27.82 8.20 51.30
CA THR A 1045 29.14 8.72 51.68
C THR A 1045 29.84 9.62 50.64
N ASP A 1046 29.09 10.33 49.79
CA ASP A 1046 29.62 11.23 48.76
C ASP A 1046 29.60 12.73 49.12
N ARG A 1047 29.06 13.07 50.30
CA ARG A 1047 28.90 14.44 50.82
C ARG A 1047 27.91 15.31 50.04
N ASN A 1048 26.90 14.69 49.44
CA ASN A 1048 25.76 15.39 48.89
C ASN A 1048 24.48 14.83 49.53
N TYR A 1049 24.12 15.41 50.67
CA TYR A 1049 23.02 14.96 51.53
C TYR A 1049 21.65 15.20 50.85
N ALA A 1050 21.53 16.29 50.10
CA ALA A 1050 20.33 16.63 49.33
C ALA A 1050 19.93 15.59 48.26
N ASN A 1051 20.79 14.64 47.89
CA ASN A 1051 20.46 13.61 46.89
C ASN A 1051 20.19 12.22 47.46
N ASP A 1052 20.37 12.03 48.76
CA ASP A 1052 20.28 10.73 49.40
C ASP A 1052 18.81 10.45 49.76
N ASP A 1053 18.18 9.52 49.03
CA ASP A 1053 16.82 9.03 49.27
C ASP A 1053 16.85 7.49 49.27
N ILE A 1054 16.99 6.91 50.46
CA ILE A 1054 17.25 5.48 50.61
C ILE A 1054 16.05 4.62 50.21
N ASP A 1055 14.83 5.13 50.36
CA ASP A 1055 13.58 4.40 50.14
C ASP A 1055 12.93 4.71 48.77
N ASN A 1056 13.45 5.71 48.06
CA ASN A 1056 13.04 6.22 46.75
C ASN A 1056 11.62 6.79 46.77
N ASN A 1057 11.22 7.43 47.87
CA ASN A 1057 9.91 8.06 48.00
C ASN A 1057 9.85 9.49 47.43
N GLY A 1058 11.00 10.06 47.08
CA GLY A 1058 11.15 11.40 46.52
C GLY A 1058 11.55 12.46 47.54
N THR A 1059 11.68 12.13 48.82
CA THR A 1059 12.14 13.02 49.88
C THR A 1059 13.52 12.59 50.37
N PRO A 1060 14.51 13.50 50.44
CA PRO A 1060 15.82 13.18 50.99
C PRO A 1060 15.78 12.70 52.45
N ASP A 1061 16.73 11.85 52.81
CA ASP A 1061 16.84 11.20 54.11
C ASP A 1061 16.90 12.24 55.26
N TYR A 1062 17.56 13.39 55.06
CA TYR A 1062 17.72 14.45 56.08
C TYR A 1062 16.42 15.22 56.40
N LEU A 1063 15.40 15.07 55.57
CA LEU A 1063 14.07 15.65 55.75
C LEU A 1063 13.03 14.59 56.18
N GLU A 1064 13.44 13.33 56.41
CA GLU A 1064 12.55 12.19 56.69
C GLU A 1064 12.67 11.60 58.10
N ALA A 1065 11.77 12.04 58.99
CA ALA A 1065 11.72 11.53 60.36
C ALA A 1065 11.54 10.00 60.46
N ASN A 1066 12.58 9.28 60.88
CA ASN A 1066 12.57 7.81 60.94
C ASN A 1066 11.54 7.23 61.95
N PRO A 1067 10.72 6.22 61.59
CA PRO A 1067 9.75 5.63 62.51
C PRO A 1067 10.42 4.69 63.57
N PRO A 1068 9.99 4.74 64.85
CA PRO A 1068 10.67 4.03 65.93
C PRO A 1068 10.62 2.48 65.84
N GLU A 1069 11.76 1.82 66.09
CA GLU A 1069 11.91 0.35 66.07
C GLU A 1069 11.13 -0.37 67.21
N VAL A 1070 10.69 -1.62 66.98
CA VAL A 1070 9.94 -2.42 67.98
C VAL A 1070 10.89 -2.98 69.06
N GLU A 1071 10.85 -2.41 70.26
CA GLU A 1071 11.66 -2.86 71.41
C GLU A 1071 10.80 -3.43 72.56
N VAL A 1072 11.24 -4.56 73.15
CA VAL A 1072 10.56 -5.20 74.31
C VAL A 1072 11.35 -4.97 75.60
N PHE A 1073 10.77 -4.23 76.54
CA PHE A 1073 11.37 -4.01 77.86
C PHE A 1073 11.22 -5.25 78.74
N ASN A 1074 12.32 -5.95 79.00
CA ASN A 1074 12.33 -7.29 79.61
C ASN A 1074 12.09 -7.34 81.14
N ILE A 1075 11.52 -6.30 81.74
CA ILE A 1075 11.20 -6.22 83.18
C ILE A 1075 9.75 -5.82 83.40
N VAL A 1076 9.09 -6.51 84.35
CA VAL A 1076 7.72 -6.18 84.78
C VAL A 1076 7.67 -6.21 86.31
N THR A 1077 7.25 -5.10 86.91
CA THR A 1077 7.11 -4.88 88.35
C THR A 1077 5.72 -4.32 88.68
N PRO A 1078 4.65 -5.15 88.72
CA PRO A 1078 3.27 -4.68 88.90
C PRO A 1078 2.97 -4.25 90.35
N ASN A 1079 3.60 -3.16 90.80
CA ASN A 1079 3.58 -2.65 92.18
C ASN A 1079 2.75 -1.36 92.34
N GLY A 1080 2.29 -0.76 91.24
CA GLY A 1080 1.45 0.44 91.16
C GLY A 1080 2.21 1.75 91.31
N ASP A 1081 3.53 1.77 91.07
CA ASP A 1081 4.35 2.99 91.13
C ASP A 1081 4.45 3.76 89.80
N GLY A 1082 3.82 3.24 88.74
CA GLY A 1082 3.81 3.83 87.40
C GLY A 1082 5.02 3.47 86.55
N ALA A 1083 6.00 2.73 87.07
CA ALA A 1083 7.19 2.30 86.35
C ALA A 1083 7.18 0.77 86.12
N HIS A 1084 7.15 0.36 84.85
CA HIS A 1084 7.14 -1.06 84.44
C HIS A 1084 6.03 -1.91 85.08
N ASP A 1085 4.89 -1.30 85.41
CA ASP A 1085 3.75 -2.00 86.02
C ASP A 1085 3.14 -3.07 85.10
N PHE A 1086 3.35 -2.94 83.80
CA PHE A 1086 3.03 -3.90 82.76
C PHE A 1086 4.22 -4.07 81.81
N LEU A 1087 4.20 -5.12 80.99
CA LEU A 1087 5.21 -5.33 79.96
C LEU A 1087 5.08 -4.25 78.88
N MET A 1088 6.03 -3.32 78.86
CA MET A 1088 6.11 -2.25 77.87
C MET A 1088 6.80 -2.77 76.60
N ILE A 1089 6.20 -2.49 75.45
CA ILE A 1089 6.76 -2.76 74.13
C ILE A 1089 6.57 -1.49 73.31
N SER A 1090 7.66 -0.83 72.89
CA SER A 1090 7.61 0.36 72.03
C SER A 1090 7.48 -0.05 70.56
N GLY A 1091 7.03 0.90 69.73
CA GLY A 1091 6.87 0.69 68.28
C GLY A 1091 5.67 -0.16 67.86
N LEU A 1092 4.81 -0.62 68.78
CA LEU A 1092 3.62 -1.39 68.41
C LEU A 1092 2.39 -0.53 68.04
N ASP A 1093 2.42 0.77 68.31
CA ASP A 1093 1.27 1.66 68.09
C ASP A 1093 0.88 1.77 66.61
N GLU A 1094 1.86 1.69 65.70
CA GLU A 1094 1.66 1.65 64.24
C GLU A 1094 1.42 0.22 63.69
N ARG A 1095 1.46 -0.80 64.56
CA ARG A 1095 1.47 -2.22 64.17
C ARG A 1095 0.29 -2.95 64.84
N PRO A 1096 -0.97 -2.64 64.47
CA PRO A 1096 -2.17 -3.14 65.14
C PRO A 1096 -2.37 -4.67 64.98
N ASN A 1097 -1.81 -5.23 63.91
CA ASN A 1097 -1.74 -6.67 63.66
C ASN A 1097 -0.54 -7.28 64.38
N ASN A 1098 -0.68 -7.44 65.69
CA ASN A 1098 0.31 -8.13 66.49
C ASN A 1098 -0.32 -9.17 67.43
N SER A 1099 0.50 -10.09 67.93
CA SER A 1099 0.09 -11.09 68.92
C SER A 1099 1.26 -11.42 69.83
N ILE A 1100 0.98 -11.55 71.13
CA ILE A 1100 2.00 -11.96 72.09
C ILE A 1100 1.54 -13.19 72.87
N LYS A 1101 2.51 -14.07 73.12
CA LYS A 1101 2.35 -15.28 73.92
C LYS A 1101 3.42 -15.34 74.99
N ILE A 1102 3.03 -15.51 76.25
CA ILE A 1102 3.96 -15.62 77.39
C ILE A 1102 3.89 -17.02 77.99
N LEU A 1103 5.07 -17.60 78.22
CA LEU A 1103 5.31 -18.97 78.65
C LEU A 1103 6.08 -18.96 79.97
N ASN A 1104 5.74 -19.87 80.88
CA ASN A 1104 6.57 -20.11 82.07
C ASN A 1104 7.82 -20.95 81.72
N ARG A 1105 8.72 -21.14 82.69
CA ARG A 1105 9.98 -21.91 82.53
C ARG A 1105 9.83 -23.35 82.02
N TRP A 1106 8.61 -23.92 82.05
CA TRP A 1106 8.31 -25.26 81.56
C TRP A 1106 7.67 -25.27 80.17
N GLY A 1107 7.59 -24.10 79.51
CA GLY A 1107 6.96 -23.95 78.20
C GLY A 1107 5.42 -23.95 78.25
N VAL A 1108 4.82 -23.80 79.43
CA VAL A 1108 3.36 -23.71 79.55
C VAL A 1108 2.93 -22.27 79.39
N GLN A 1109 2.00 -22.03 78.47
CA GLN A 1109 1.39 -20.73 78.23
C GLN A 1109 0.64 -20.23 79.45
N VAL A 1110 0.93 -19.00 79.84
CA VAL A 1110 0.32 -18.31 80.98
C VAL A 1110 -0.49 -17.09 80.57
N TYR A 1111 -0.18 -16.49 79.41
CA TYR A 1111 -0.87 -15.34 78.83
C TYR A 1111 -0.77 -15.41 77.30
N GLU A 1112 -1.82 -14.97 76.61
CA GLU A 1112 -1.84 -14.84 75.15
C GLU A 1112 -2.92 -13.83 74.78
N THR A 1113 -2.57 -12.89 73.90
CA THR A 1113 -3.53 -11.97 73.30
C THR A 1113 -3.14 -11.63 71.87
N GLU A 1114 -4.13 -11.23 71.09
CA GLU A 1114 -3.98 -10.52 69.83
C GLU A 1114 -4.12 -9.01 70.11
N SER A 1115 -3.54 -8.18 69.25
CA SER A 1115 -3.49 -6.71 69.32
C SER A 1115 -3.01 -6.20 70.67
N TYR A 1116 -1.81 -6.61 71.07
CA TYR A 1116 -1.14 -6.12 72.26
C TYR A 1116 -0.81 -4.64 72.12
N ASP A 1117 -1.17 -3.84 73.12
CA ASP A 1117 -0.87 -2.41 73.20
C ASP A 1117 -0.56 -2.03 74.66
N SER A 1118 0.11 -0.89 74.85
CA SER A 1118 0.44 -0.34 76.17
C SER A 1118 -0.72 0.43 76.81
N SER A 1119 -1.84 0.60 76.10
CA SER A 1119 -2.94 1.53 76.43
C SER A 1119 -4.27 0.85 76.84
N GLY A 1120 -4.33 -0.48 76.87
CA GLY A 1120 -5.52 -1.20 77.35
C GLY A 1120 -5.45 -2.73 77.26
N ASN A 1121 -4.56 -3.28 76.43
CA ASN A 1121 -4.42 -4.71 76.19
C ASN A 1121 -2.96 -5.18 76.43
N TYR A 1122 -2.54 -5.12 77.69
CA TYR A 1122 -1.17 -5.42 78.11
C TYR A 1122 -1.08 -6.56 79.13
N PHE A 1123 0.14 -7.06 79.31
CA PHE A 1123 0.47 -8.07 80.32
C PHE A 1123 0.95 -7.41 81.61
N GLU A 1124 0.10 -7.45 82.63
CA GLU A 1124 0.36 -6.93 84.00
C GLU A 1124 0.83 -8.03 84.99
N GLY A 1125 1.34 -9.16 84.49
CA GLY A 1125 1.77 -10.27 85.34
C GLY A 1125 0.64 -11.17 85.87
N ILE A 1126 -0.56 -11.11 85.29
CA ILE A 1126 -1.71 -11.95 85.64
C ILE A 1126 -1.91 -13.06 84.61
N SER A 1127 -2.17 -14.29 85.07
CA SER A 1127 -2.40 -15.42 84.16
C SER A 1127 -3.81 -15.45 83.58
N GLN A 1128 -3.91 -15.70 82.27
CA GLN A 1128 -5.17 -15.93 81.56
C GLN A 1128 -5.38 -17.42 81.18
N ALA A 1129 -4.46 -18.32 81.52
CA ALA A 1129 -4.48 -19.73 81.09
C ALA A 1129 -5.33 -20.67 81.98
N ARG A 1130 -5.86 -21.75 81.40
CA ARG A 1130 -6.83 -22.69 82.03
C ARG A 1130 -6.23 -23.91 82.77
N SER A 1131 -4.94 -23.96 83.15
CA SER A 1131 -4.43 -25.10 83.93
C SER A 1131 -3.31 -24.80 84.94
N GLN A 1132 -3.43 -25.45 86.12
CA GLN A 1132 -2.62 -25.44 87.34
C GLN A 1132 -2.34 -24.10 88.07
N ILE A 1133 -2.50 -22.95 87.43
CA ILE A 1133 -2.60 -21.62 88.09
C ILE A 1133 -4.01 -21.09 87.80
N GLY A 1134 -4.68 -20.47 88.79
CA GLY A 1134 -6.04 -19.98 88.62
C GLY A 1134 -6.10 -18.90 87.53
N LYS A 1135 -7.17 -18.91 86.72
CA LYS A 1135 -7.48 -17.79 85.83
C LYS A 1135 -7.63 -16.54 86.70
N GLU A 1136 -6.96 -15.45 86.33
CA GLU A 1136 -6.92 -14.17 87.08
C GLU A 1136 -6.07 -14.18 88.38
N GLU A 1137 -5.17 -15.15 88.54
CA GLU A 1137 -4.16 -15.10 89.60
C GLU A 1137 -2.85 -14.44 89.13
N ARG A 1138 -2.23 -13.66 90.01
CA ARG A 1138 -0.88 -13.10 89.80
C ARG A 1138 0.14 -14.23 89.67
N LEU A 1139 0.98 -14.13 88.64
CA LEU A 1139 2.04 -15.08 88.36
C LEU A 1139 3.16 -14.95 89.41
N PRO A 1140 3.78 -16.06 89.85
CA PRO A 1140 4.91 -16.00 90.77
C PRO A 1140 6.11 -15.26 90.16
N VAL A 1141 6.87 -14.58 91.03
CA VAL A 1141 8.16 -13.96 90.71
C VAL A 1141 9.08 -14.95 90.01
N GLY A 1142 9.68 -14.53 88.91
CA GLY A 1142 10.64 -15.32 88.15
C GLY A 1142 10.69 -14.95 86.67
N THR A 1143 11.51 -15.72 85.93
CA THR A 1143 11.69 -15.54 84.49
C THR A 1143 10.60 -16.25 83.70
N TYR A 1144 10.00 -15.52 82.77
CA TYR A 1144 9.07 -15.99 81.75
C TYR A 1144 9.67 -15.73 80.36
N PHE A 1145 9.09 -16.33 79.34
CA PHE A 1145 9.52 -16.17 77.95
C PHE A 1145 8.37 -15.66 77.12
N TYR A 1146 8.64 -14.76 76.18
CA TYR A 1146 7.63 -14.26 75.25
C TYR A 1146 7.95 -14.64 73.82
N ILE A 1147 6.90 -14.75 73.02
CA ILE A 1147 6.94 -14.79 71.56
C ILE A 1147 5.98 -13.69 71.10
N LEU A 1148 6.50 -12.67 70.45
CA LEU A 1148 5.77 -11.55 69.86
C LEU A 1148 5.82 -11.72 68.34
N ASN A 1149 4.66 -11.76 67.69
CA ASN A 1149 4.58 -11.66 66.24
C ASN A 1149 3.88 -10.35 65.89
N TYR A 1150 4.41 -9.61 64.93
CA TYR A 1150 3.81 -8.37 64.46
C TYR A 1150 4.03 -8.24 62.96
N GLU A 1151 3.12 -7.56 62.29
CA GLU A 1151 3.27 -7.11 60.91
C GLU A 1151 4.13 -5.83 60.92
N ASP A 1152 5.22 -5.79 60.16
CA ASP A 1152 5.99 -4.57 59.94
C ASP A 1152 5.27 -3.63 58.96
N LEU A 1153 5.83 -2.43 58.73
CA LEU A 1153 5.19 -1.41 57.90
C LEU A 1153 5.02 -1.87 56.43
N ASP A 1154 5.85 -2.81 55.96
CA ASP A 1154 5.74 -3.46 54.64
C ASP A 1154 4.62 -4.52 54.54
N GLY A 1155 3.88 -4.80 55.60
CA GLY A 1155 2.90 -5.89 55.64
C GLY A 1155 3.52 -7.29 55.82
N LYS A 1156 4.79 -7.41 56.23
CA LYS A 1156 5.45 -8.71 56.49
C LYS A 1156 5.41 -9.06 57.98
N PHE A 1157 5.04 -10.30 58.28
CA PHE A 1157 5.06 -10.79 59.66
C PHE A 1157 6.48 -11.09 60.15
N LYS A 1158 6.92 -10.32 61.16
CA LYS A 1158 8.15 -10.54 61.95
C LYS A 1158 7.82 -11.23 63.27
N SER A 1159 8.80 -11.95 63.82
CA SER A 1159 8.68 -12.68 65.08
C SER A 1159 9.88 -12.42 65.98
N LEU A 1160 9.62 -11.86 67.17
CA LEU A 1160 10.59 -11.64 68.23
C LEU A 1160 10.34 -12.61 69.37
N SER A 1161 11.41 -13.13 69.96
CA SER A 1161 11.30 -13.96 71.16
C SER A 1161 12.41 -13.63 72.14
N GLY A 1162 12.08 -13.66 73.42
CA GLY A 1162 12.99 -13.27 74.47
C GLY A 1162 12.51 -13.76 75.83
N TYR A 1163 13.14 -13.22 76.87
CA TYR A 1163 12.73 -13.45 78.26
C TYR A 1163 12.21 -12.15 78.87
N LEU A 1164 11.35 -12.28 79.86
CA LEU A 1164 10.98 -11.18 80.75
C LEU A 1164 11.12 -11.63 82.21
N TYR A 1165 11.52 -10.72 83.07
CA TYR A 1165 11.61 -10.94 84.50
C TYR A 1165 10.42 -10.28 85.20
N LEU A 1166 9.56 -11.10 85.82
CA LEU A 1166 8.44 -10.64 86.63
C LEU A 1166 8.87 -10.60 88.09
N ASN A 1167 8.78 -9.43 88.73
CA ASN A 1167 9.22 -9.19 90.12
C ASN A 1167 8.09 -8.70 91.04
#